data_AF-H3AKL3-F1
#
_entry.id   AF-H3AKL3-F1
#
_cell.length_a   1.000
_cell.length_b   1.000
_cell.length_c   1.000
_cell.angle_alpha   90.00
_cell.angle_beta   90.00
_cell.angle_gamma   90.00
#
_symmetry.space_group_name_H-M   'P 1'
#
loop_
_entity.id
_entity.type
_entity.pdbx_description
1 polymer ?
#
loop_
_entity_poly.entity_id
_entity_poly.type
_entity_poly.pdbx_seq_one_letter_code
_entity_poly.pdbx_strand_id
1 'polypeptide(L)'
;KGCRHFTSLEVTFIALFLMMTAVAVGLITIMAISNSKSSNNEPGKQFFKNLDSDPDTIAFSDLYAYLIVFNGVIGILENVIETKPTDSTTSHYLIGVGRADCTGPLGDLPLMGYANPDQTAGGLHTRLYSRAFIVAEPEGTKRVVFVSADIGMVSQRLRLEVLKKLKSKYGDQYRQDNVILSGTHTHSGPAGYFQYTIFMITSKGYIKPSINAIINGIVKSIDRAHQNVKAGRIFINKGEVENSSINRSPHSYRQNPQAERNRYKSNTDTDLMVLKLVGLDGNDLGAISWFAVHPVSMNNTNRLVNSDNMGYASYLFEQEKNVGWLPGEGPFVAAFASTNLGDVSPNTKGPHCVNTGESCDNVNSYCPIGGSKMCMAMGPGRDMFHSTQIIGEQIYKKSKELYMAASQEIKGPLHTAHQWVKMSNVTVQFNATHSGRTCKPALGYSFAAGTIDGVGSLNFTQGAVDGDPFWDTIRDMLLGPPSNETVECHHPKPILFSTGEMSKPLPWHPDIVDIQIATIGSLAVVAVPGEFTTMSGRRLREAVKSELELQGALGPMDVVIAGLCNVYTHYITTYEEYQVQRYEAASTIYGPHTLSAYIQHFRGLAKAIAENTVSSLPKGPEPPFFNDSQLSFPRFPDNPIDRKPASTSFGDVLQEVEPSYKKGDIVEMSFVSGNPRNSVEHQAEKSFLTVEKHNTISGKWEIRYNDASWETRFYWTKRLTVSNATIQWHIPHTAETGLYRIQHFGHYKTLQGIKPYGGTSLTFEVLN
;
A
#
# COMPACT_ATOMS: atom_id res chain seq x y z
N LYS A 1 -18.08 34.55 -45.17
CA LYS A 1 -18.98 35.71 -44.95
C LYS A 1 -19.05 35.93 -43.46
N GLY A 2 -18.40 36.99 -42.94
CA GLY A 2 -18.18 37.17 -41.51
C GLY A 2 -19.46 37.47 -40.74
N CYS A 3 -19.71 36.72 -39.66
CA CYS A 3 -20.66 37.11 -38.63
C CYS A 3 -20.01 38.16 -37.74
N ARG A 4 -20.64 39.33 -37.61
CA ARG A 4 -20.24 40.38 -36.67
C ARG A 4 -20.84 40.00 -35.31
N HIS A 5 -19.99 39.74 -34.31
CA HIS A 5 -20.47 39.53 -32.94
C HIS A 5 -20.86 40.88 -32.32
N PHE A 6 -22.04 40.96 -31.71
CA PHE A 6 -22.48 42.12 -30.96
C PHE A 6 -21.56 42.33 -29.75
N THR A 7 -21.17 43.58 -29.52
CA THR A 7 -20.44 43.98 -28.33
C THR A 7 -21.30 43.80 -27.09
N SER A 8 -20.67 43.62 -25.93
CA SER A 8 -21.39 43.49 -24.65
C SER A 8 -22.37 44.65 -24.40
N LEU A 9 -22.03 45.85 -24.88
CA LEU A 9 -22.88 47.04 -24.76
C LEU A 9 -24.13 46.95 -25.66
N GLU A 10 -23.99 46.44 -26.89
CA GLU A 10 -25.13 46.22 -27.81
C GLU A 10 -26.08 45.15 -27.26
N VAL A 11 -25.55 44.07 -26.66
CA VAL A 11 -26.38 43.05 -26.00
C VAL A 11 -27.12 43.64 -24.80
N THR A 12 -26.49 44.50 -24.00
CA THR A 12 -27.16 45.20 -22.89
C THR A 12 -28.29 46.11 -23.39
N PHE A 13 -28.09 46.85 -24.49
CA PHE A 13 -29.15 47.69 -25.06
C PHE A 13 -30.31 46.87 -25.63
N ILE A 14 -30.03 45.73 -26.26
CA ILE A 14 -31.08 44.81 -26.74
C ILE A 14 -31.90 44.25 -25.56
N ALA A 15 -31.23 43.84 -24.47
CA ALA A 15 -31.91 43.35 -23.28
C ALA A 15 -32.79 44.43 -22.61
N LEU A 16 -32.29 45.66 -22.49
CA LEU A 16 -33.06 46.79 -21.95
C LEU A 16 -34.26 47.13 -22.83
N PHE A 17 -34.12 47.09 -24.15
CA PHE A 17 -35.20 47.33 -25.09
C PHE A 17 -36.31 46.28 -24.97
N LEU A 18 -35.95 45.00 -24.88
CA LEU A 18 -36.92 43.90 -24.68
C LEU A 18 -37.64 44.03 -23.33
N MET A 19 -36.93 44.41 -22.27
CA MET A 19 -37.53 44.59 -20.94
C MET A 19 -38.52 45.78 -20.94
N MET A 20 -38.15 46.91 -21.55
CA MET A 20 -39.04 48.07 -21.70
C MET A 20 -40.30 47.73 -22.52
N THR A 21 -40.14 46.93 -23.57
CA THR A 21 -41.27 46.49 -24.42
C THR A 21 -42.22 45.58 -23.65
N ALA A 22 -41.70 44.64 -22.84
CA ALA A 22 -42.51 43.77 -22.00
C ALA A 22 -43.30 44.57 -20.94
N VAL A 23 -42.68 45.57 -20.32
CA VAL A 23 -43.35 46.46 -19.35
C VAL A 23 -44.46 47.27 -20.04
N ALA A 24 -44.20 47.82 -21.24
CA ALA A 24 -45.21 48.56 -22.00
C ALA A 24 -46.41 47.69 -22.37
N VAL A 25 -46.18 46.46 -22.84
CA VAL A 25 -47.25 45.51 -23.16
C VAL A 25 -48.04 45.12 -21.90
N GLY A 26 -47.36 44.90 -20.77
CA GLY A 26 -48.02 44.63 -19.49
C GLY A 26 -48.94 45.76 -19.03
N LEU A 27 -48.48 47.01 -19.15
CA LEU A 27 -49.29 48.20 -18.81
C LEU A 27 -50.50 48.37 -19.72
N ILE A 28 -50.35 48.17 -21.03
CA ILE A 28 -51.47 48.21 -22.00
C ILE A 28 -52.50 47.12 -21.67
N THR A 29 -52.05 45.93 -21.30
CA THR A 29 -52.92 44.80 -20.94
C THR A 29 -53.69 45.08 -19.65
N ILE A 30 -53.05 45.67 -18.63
CA ILE A 30 -53.71 46.09 -17.39
C ILE A 30 -54.77 47.16 -17.65
N MET A 31 -54.48 48.14 -18.52
CA MET A 31 -55.45 49.15 -18.93
C MET A 31 -56.66 48.54 -19.66
N ALA A 32 -56.43 47.54 -20.53
CA ALA A 32 -57.49 46.84 -21.24
C ALA A 32 -58.39 46.01 -20.28
N ILE A 33 -57.78 45.35 -19.28
CA ILE A 33 -58.53 44.55 -18.29
C ILE A 33 -59.33 45.45 -17.35
N SER A 34 -58.78 46.59 -16.92
CA SER A 34 -59.47 47.55 -16.06
C SER A 34 -60.72 48.16 -16.72
N ASN A 35 -60.74 48.29 -18.04
CA ASN A 35 -61.90 48.78 -18.80
C ASN A 35 -63.00 47.72 -19.01
N SER A 36 -62.73 46.43 -18.76
CA SER A 36 -63.70 45.34 -19.01
C SER A 36 -64.57 44.94 -17.81
N LYS A 37 -64.30 45.45 -16.60
CA LYS A 37 -64.99 45.05 -15.36
C LYS A 37 -66.23 45.88 -14.99
N SER A 38 -66.90 46.48 -15.98
CA SER A 38 -68.16 47.22 -15.79
C SER A 38 -69.33 46.55 -16.51
N SER A 39 -69.88 45.45 -15.96
CA SER A 39 -71.33 45.14 -15.94
C SER A 39 -71.63 43.75 -15.35
N ASN A 40 -72.33 43.72 -14.20
CA ASN A 40 -73.61 43.02 -13.85
C ASN A 40 -73.97 41.68 -14.56
N ASN A 41 -74.62 40.64 -14.01
CA ASN A 41 -75.47 40.40 -12.81
C ASN A 41 -75.72 38.86 -12.63
N GLU A 42 -76.15 38.44 -11.42
CA GLU A 42 -76.63 37.13 -10.87
C GLU A 42 -78.00 36.57 -11.42
N PRO A 43 -78.68 35.46 -10.91
CA PRO A 43 -78.30 34.14 -10.29
C PRO A 43 -79.24 32.90 -10.63
N GLY A 44 -78.94 31.64 -10.16
CA GLY A 44 -79.97 30.60 -9.81
C GLY A 44 -79.78 29.06 -10.06
N LYS A 45 -79.58 28.28 -8.98
CA LYS A 45 -80.04 26.90 -8.55
C LYS A 45 -80.28 25.64 -9.47
N GLN A 46 -79.56 24.54 -9.10
CA GLN A 46 -79.99 23.14 -8.72
C GLN A 46 -80.26 21.99 -9.74
N PHE A 47 -79.77 20.78 -9.39
CA PHE A 47 -80.19 19.37 -9.69
C PHE A 47 -79.34 18.43 -10.60
N PHE A 48 -79.32 17.14 -10.19
CA PHE A 48 -78.41 16.01 -10.45
C PHE A 48 -78.48 15.27 -11.83
N LYS A 49 -77.36 14.55 -12.12
CA LYS A 49 -77.18 13.20 -12.75
C LYS A 49 -76.51 13.07 -14.15
N ASN A 50 -75.27 12.54 -14.08
CA ASN A 50 -74.58 11.50 -14.88
C ASN A 50 -74.41 11.55 -16.41
N LEU A 51 -73.16 11.19 -16.77
CA LEU A 51 -72.62 10.52 -17.97
C LEU A 51 -72.07 11.39 -19.12
N ASP A 52 -70.73 11.44 -19.13
CA ASP A 52 -69.79 11.47 -20.27
C ASP A 52 -70.10 12.37 -21.47
N SER A 53 -69.48 13.55 -21.49
CA SER A 53 -68.51 13.96 -22.52
C SER A 53 -68.14 15.44 -22.34
N ASP A 54 -66.84 15.71 -22.42
CA ASP A 54 -66.10 17.00 -22.44
C ASP A 54 -66.92 18.24 -22.86
N PRO A 55 -66.91 19.34 -22.07
CA PRO A 55 -65.99 20.45 -22.42
C PRO A 55 -65.54 21.33 -21.23
N ASP A 56 -64.29 21.80 -21.25
CA ASP A 56 -63.93 23.20 -20.95
C ASP A 56 -62.49 23.47 -21.40
N THR A 57 -62.36 23.63 -22.72
CA THR A 57 -61.27 24.39 -23.35
C THR A 57 -61.56 25.88 -23.15
N ILE A 58 -60.50 26.68 -23.05
CA ILE A 58 -60.47 28.15 -22.86
C ILE A 58 -60.37 28.59 -21.38
N ALA A 59 -59.29 28.17 -20.72
CA ALA A 59 -58.67 28.90 -19.60
C ALA A 59 -57.24 28.42 -19.28
N PHE A 60 -56.79 27.30 -19.87
CA PHE A 60 -55.50 26.68 -19.55
C PHE A 60 -54.42 26.78 -20.64
N SER A 61 -54.68 27.36 -21.82
CA SER A 61 -53.65 27.49 -22.87
C SER A 61 -52.63 28.60 -22.61
N ASP A 62 -53.06 29.69 -21.98
CA ASP A 62 -52.23 30.91 -21.91
C ASP A 62 -51.26 30.89 -20.71
N LEU A 63 -51.63 30.16 -19.64
CA LEU A 63 -50.76 29.93 -18.49
C LEU A 63 -49.68 28.87 -18.78
N TYR A 64 -50.00 27.86 -19.59
CA TYR A 64 -49.05 26.82 -20.01
C TYR A 64 -48.05 27.35 -21.05
N ALA A 65 -48.47 28.24 -21.94
CA ALA A 65 -47.58 28.94 -22.86
C ALA A 65 -46.60 29.86 -22.09
N TYR A 66 -47.05 30.55 -21.05
CA TYR A 66 -46.18 31.34 -20.19
C TYR A 66 -45.19 30.46 -19.41
N LEU A 67 -45.61 29.30 -18.89
CA LEU A 67 -44.70 28.37 -18.19
C LEU A 67 -43.68 27.71 -19.12
N ILE A 68 -44.05 27.40 -20.37
CA ILE A 68 -43.11 26.86 -21.38
C ILE A 68 -42.12 27.94 -21.82
N VAL A 69 -42.54 29.19 -21.98
CA VAL A 69 -41.61 30.29 -22.29
C VAL A 69 -40.73 30.63 -21.08
N PHE A 70 -41.24 30.60 -19.85
CA PHE A 70 -40.44 30.86 -18.65
C PHE A 70 -39.43 29.71 -18.38
N ASN A 71 -39.84 28.45 -18.54
CA ASN A 71 -38.94 27.29 -18.43
C ASN A 71 -38.00 27.16 -19.64
N GLY A 72 -38.42 27.60 -20.83
CA GLY A 72 -37.57 27.69 -22.02
C GLY A 72 -36.54 28.80 -21.92
N VAL A 73 -36.88 29.93 -21.31
CA VAL A 73 -35.95 31.04 -21.02
C VAL A 73 -35.02 30.67 -19.86
N ILE A 74 -35.47 29.96 -18.82
CA ILE A 74 -34.58 29.38 -17.80
C ILE A 74 -33.66 28.32 -18.41
N GLY A 75 -34.17 27.44 -19.28
CA GLY A 75 -33.35 26.43 -19.97
C GLY A 75 -32.39 27.01 -21.01
N ILE A 76 -32.67 28.20 -21.55
CA ILE A 76 -31.73 28.95 -22.42
C ILE A 76 -30.76 29.80 -21.58
N LEU A 77 -31.16 30.32 -20.42
CA LEU A 77 -30.24 30.94 -19.46
C LEU A 77 -29.31 29.92 -18.80
N GLU A 78 -29.77 28.69 -18.54
CA GLU A 78 -28.94 27.58 -18.05
C GLU A 78 -27.98 27.04 -19.14
N ASN A 79 -28.29 27.23 -20.43
CA ASN A 79 -27.40 26.89 -21.55
C ASN A 79 -26.58 28.06 -22.11
N VAL A 80 -26.81 29.30 -21.65
CA VAL A 80 -26.03 30.51 -22.01
C VAL A 80 -25.18 31.02 -20.84
N ILE A 81 -25.44 30.55 -19.62
CA ILE A 81 -24.42 30.45 -18.57
C ILE A 81 -23.60 29.19 -18.87
N GLU A 82 -22.91 29.19 -20.02
CA GLU A 82 -21.58 28.63 -20.04
C GLU A 82 -20.83 29.43 -18.96
N THR A 83 -20.77 28.87 -17.75
CA THR A 83 -19.72 29.26 -16.84
C THR A 83 -18.45 29.02 -17.64
N LYS A 84 -17.89 30.10 -18.20
CA LYS A 84 -16.45 30.19 -18.39
C LYS A 84 -15.86 29.44 -17.20
N PRO A 85 -14.91 28.51 -17.37
CA PRO A 85 -14.20 27.98 -16.22
C PRO A 85 -13.77 29.22 -15.45
N THR A 86 -14.41 29.44 -14.30
CA THR A 86 -13.89 30.36 -13.32
C THR A 86 -12.54 29.76 -13.08
N ASP A 87 -11.52 30.42 -13.59
CA ASP A 87 -10.13 30.21 -13.25
C ASP A 87 -10.13 30.12 -11.74
N SER A 88 -10.19 28.90 -11.20
CA SER A 88 -10.48 28.70 -9.79
C SER A 88 -9.17 29.07 -9.13
N THR A 89 -9.15 30.31 -8.63
CA THR A 89 -8.04 30.89 -7.89
C THR A 89 -7.92 30.24 -6.50
N THR A 90 -8.04 28.91 -6.41
CA THR A 90 -7.69 28.08 -5.26
C THR A 90 -6.75 26.97 -5.73
N SER A 91 -5.53 27.38 -6.07
CA SER A 91 -4.45 26.56 -6.66
C SER A 91 -3.81 25.53 -5.70
N HIS A 92 -4.53 25.04 -4.70
CA HIS A 92 -3.98 24.24 -3.61
C HIS A 92 -4.84 23.00 -3.33
N TYR A 93 -4.26 21.99 -2.69
CA TYR A 93 -4.99 20.85 -2.16
C TYR A 93 -5.18 20.99 -0.66
N LEU A 94 -6.11 20.23 -0.10
CA LEU A 94 -6.14 19.93 1.32
C LEU A 94 -5.33 18.65 1.56
N ILE A 95 -4.26 18.74 2.35
CA ILE A 95 -3.28 17.68 2.56
C ILE A 95 -3.23 17.31 4.03
N GLY A 96 -3.41 16.02 4.33
CA GLY A 96 -3.22 15.43 5.65
C GLY A 96 -2.15 14.35 5.62
N VAL A 97 -1.27 14.34 6.62
CA VAL A 97 -0.28 13.28 6.80
C VAL A 97 -0.37 12.68 8.21
N GLY A 98 -0.16 11.38 8.33
CA GLY A 98 -0.23 10.70 9.61
C GLY A 98 0.60 9.43 9.63
N ARG A 99 1.30 9.20 10.74
CA ARG A 99 2.03 7.97 11.02
C ARG A 99 1.48 7.32 12.28
N ALA A 100 1.38 6.00 12.32
CA ALA A 100 1.05 5.26 13.54
C ALA A 100 1.76 3.90 13.56
N ASP A 101 2.10 3.44 14.76
CA ASP A 101 2.68 2.10 14.96
C ASP A 101 1.68 1.03 14.51
N CYS A 102 2.17 0.07 13.72
CA CYS A 102 1.45 -1.12 13.28
C CYS A 102 2.22 -2.41 13.59
N THR A 103 3.17 -2.35 14.53
CA THR A 103 4.03 -3.46 14.95
C THR A 103 3.20 -4.54 15.66
N GLY A 104 3.26 -5.75 15.13
CA GLY A 104 2.63 -6.92 15.74
C GLY A 104 3.43 -7.50 16.92
N PRO A 105 3.09 -8.72 17.36
CA PRO A 105 3.83 -9.43 18.40
C PRO A 105 5.29 -9.72 18.01
N LEU A 106 6.18 -9.81 19.02
CA LEU A 106 7.65 -9.82 18.80
C LEU A 106 8.37 -11.10 19.24
N GLY A 107 7.66 -12.16 19.64
CA GLY A 107 8.28 -13.37 20.16
C GLY A 107 7.46 -14.63 19.89
N ASP A 108 8.10 -15.76 19.59
CA ASP A 108 7.47 -17.07 19.41
C ASP A 108 6.40 -17.12 18.28
N LEU A 109 6.56 -16.36 17.18
CA LEU A 109 5.68 -16.43 16.00
C LEU A 109 6.42 -16.26 14.67
N PRO A 110 5.92 -16.83 13.55
CA PRO A 110 6.59 -16.70 12.25
C PRO A 110 6.68 -15.25 11.77
N LEU A 111 7.78 -14.93 11.08
CA LEU A 111 7.88 -13.72 10.25
C LEU A 111 7.29 -14.00 8.86
N MET A 112 6.70 -12.98 8.25
CA MET A 112 6.06 -13.07 6.94
C MET A 112 7.04 -12.70 5.84
N GLY A 113 7.11 -13.51 4.78
CA GLY A 113 7.93 -13.25 3.60
C GLY A 113 8.57 -14.52 3.08
N TYR A 114 9.66 -14.94 3.72
CA TYR A 114 10.51 -16.06 3.29
C TYR A 114 9.87 -17.45 3.36
N ALA A 115 8.70 -17.59 4.00
CA ALA A 115 8.05 -18.88 4.25
C ALA A 115 8.97 -19.95 4.89
N ASN A 116 9.96 -19.50 5.67
CA ASN A 116 10.88 -20.37 6.39
C ASN A 116 10.26 -20.78 7.75
N PRO A 117 9.98 -22.07 8.00
CA PRO A 117 9.34 -22.54 9.23
C PRO A 117 10.13 -22.26 10.51
N ASP A 118 11.46 -22.05 10.39
CA ASP A 118 12.39 -21.78 11.49
C ASP A 118 12.56 -20.28 11.76
N GLN A 119 12.10 -19.43 10.85
CA GLN A 119 12.16 -17.97 11.00
C GLN A 119 11.00 -17.48 11.87
N THR A 120 11.26 -17.40 13.16
CA THR A 120 10.31 -16.87 14.15
C THR A 120 10.86 -15.61 14.79
N ALA A 121 9.99 -14.62 15.03
CA ALA A 121 10.30 -13.42 15.80
C ALA A 121 10.88 -13.81 17.17
N GLY A 122 12.00 -13.18 17.50
CA GLY A 122 12.71 -13.31 18.77
C GLY A 122 13.20 -11.96 19.25
N GLY A 123 12.45 -10.90 18.98
CA GLY A 123 12.83 -9.52 19.30
C GLY A 123 12.40 -8.48 18.28
N LEU A 124 12.96 -7.28 18.44
CA LEU A 124 12.70 -6.08 17.66
C LEU A 124 14.01 -5.35 17.40
N HIS A 125 14.19 -4.88 16.17
CA HIS A 125 15.27 -3.97 15.81
C HIS A 125 14.72 -2.57 15.51
N THR A 126 13.62 -2.47 14.76
CA THR A 126 12.90 -1.21 14.62
C THR A 126 11.41 -1.47 14.47
N ARG A 127 10.58 -0.50 14.88
CA ARG A 127 9.13 -0.55 14.76
C ARG A 127 8.68 -0.53 13.30
N LEU A 128 7.48 -1.04 13.09
CA LEU A 128 6.75 -1.03 11.84
C LEU A 128 5.68 0.07 11.88
N TYR A 129 5.63 0.94 10.89
CA TYR A 129 4.66 2.02 10.85
C TYR A 129 3.72 1.93 9.66
N SER A 130 2.48 2.35 9.87
CA SER A 130 1.57 2.76 8.82
C SER A 130 1.71 4.27 8.61
N ARG A 131 1.92 4.68 7.37
CA ARG A 131 2.03 6.09 6.94
C ARG A 131 0.92 6.39 5.94
N ALA A 132 0.03 7.30 6.31
CA ALA A 132 -1.14 7.69 5.54
C ALA A 132 -1.01 9.13 5.00
N PHE A 133 -1.43 9.30 3.76
CA PHE A 133 -1.43 10.56 3.03
C PHE A 133 -2.84 10.78 2.48
N ILE A 134 -3.47 11.87 2.87
CA ILE A 134 -4.78 12.28 2.41
C ILE A 134 -4.60 13.50 1.53
N VAL A 135 -5.12 13.43 0.31
CA VAL A 135 -5.23 14.58 -0.58
C VAL A 135 -6.71 14.79 -0.88
N ALA A 136 -7.18 16.01 -0.72
CA ALA A 136 -8.55 16.39 -1.00
C ALA A 136 -8.60 17.67 -1.85
N GLU A 137 -9.66 17.79 -2.65
CA GLU A 137 -9.96 19.04 -3.37
C GLU A 137 -10.24 20.17 -2.35
N PRO A 138 -10.11 21.47 -2.74
CA PRO A 138 -10.29 22.60 -1.83
C PRO A 138 -11.59 22.59 -1.02
N GLU A 139 -12.70 22.16 -1.64
CA GLU A 139 -14.02 22.06 -0.99
C GLU A 139 -14.16 20.80 -0.11
N GLY A 140 -13.17 19.90 -0.14
CA GLY A 140 -13.15 18.67 0.64
C GLY A 140 -14.08 17.56 0.14
N THR A 141 -14.74 17.76 -1.01
CA THR A 141 -15.76 16.89 -1.62
C THR A 141 -15.18 15.57 -2.12
N LYS A 142 -14.06 15.62 -2.84
CA LYS A 142 -13.28 14.44 -3.25
C LYS A 142 -12.03 14.31 -2.42
N ARG A 143 -11.73 13.07 -2.04
CA ARG A 143 -10.54 12.70 -1.25
C ARG A 143 -9.92 11.45 -1.82
N VAL A 144 -8.60 11.37 -1.76
CA VAL A 144 -7.79 10.17 -2.01
C VAL A 144 -6.96 9.90 -0.77
N VAL A 145 -6.90 8.64 -0.35
CA VAL A 145 -6.05 8.16 0.73
C VAL A 145 -5.07 7.14 0.16
N PHE A 146 -3.79 7.42 0.32
CA PHE A 146 -2.72 6.45 0.06
C PHE A 146 -2.06 6.08 1.39
N VAL A 147 -1.96 4.78 1.67
CA VAL A 147 -1.26 4.25 2.84
C VAL A 147 -0.10 3.38 2.38
N SER A 148 1.09 3.64 2.92
CA SER A 148 2.23 2.74 2.87
C SER A 148 2.47 2.19 4.29
N ALA A 149 2.39 0.88 4.45
CA ALA A 149 2.58 0.20 5.73
C ALA A 149 3.81 -0.71 5.70
N ASP A 150 4.60 -0.67 6.77
CA ASP A 150 5.77 -1.52 6.97
C ASP A 150 5.35 -2.97 7.26
N ILE A 151 4.78 -3.63 6.26
CA ILE A 151 4.29 -5.01 6.29
C ILE A 151 4.72 -5.74 5.01
N GLY A 152 4.74 -7.06 5.06
CA GLY A 152 5.05 -7.89 3.89
C GLY A 152 4.08 -7.67 2.74
N MET A 153 2.77 -7.72 2.98
CA MET A 153 1.77 -7.50 1.94
C MET A 153 0.46 -7.01 2.58
N VAL A 154 -0.42 -6.35 1.81
CA VAL A 154 -1.80 -6.14 2.25
C VAL A 154 -2.63 -7.38 1.93
N SER A 155 -3.29 -7.97 2.93
CA SER A 155 -4.21 -9.08 2.73
C SER A 155 -5.64 -8.58 2.47
N GLN A 156 -6.45 -9.37 1.74
CA GLN A 156 -7.85 -8.99 1.48
C GLN A 156 -8.66 -8.82 2.77
N ARG A 157 -8.39 -9.67 3.78
CA ARG A 157 -8.99 -9.54 5.11
C ARG A 157 -8.65 -8.22 5.75
N LEU A 158 -7.37 -7.85 5.74
CA LEU A 158 -6.89 -6.60 6.31
C LEU A 158 -7.59 -5.40 5.67
N ARG A 159 -7.65 -5.35 4.34
CA ARG A 159 -8.34 -4.28 3.60
C ARG A 159 -9.82 -4.18 3.98
N LEU A 160 -10.54 -5.29 3.97
CA LEU A 160 -11.97 -5.31 4.28
C LEU A 160 -12.25 -4.84 5.72
N GLU A 161 -11.45 -5.27 6.70
CA GLU A 161 -11.60 -4.81 8.10
C GLU A 161 -11.26 -3.33 8.28
N VAL A 162 -10.21 -2.83 7.62
CA VAL A 162 -9.87 -1.40 7.65
C VAL A 162 -11.01 -0.58 7.05
N LEU A 163 -11.50 -0.93 5.86
CA LEU A 163 -12.61 -0.23 5.21
C LEU A 163 -13.89 -0.27 6.05
N LYS A 164 -14.17 -1.40 6.72
CA LYS A 164 -15.30 -1.51 7.67
C LYS A 164 -15.16 -0.55 8.84
N LYS A 165 -13.98 -0.45 9.45
CA LYS A 165 -13.72 0.49 10.56
C LYS A 165 -13.76 1.95 10.11
N LEU A 166 -13.21 2.26 8.94
CA LEU A 166 -13.28 3.60 8.35
C LEU A 166 -14.73 3.99 8.07
N LYS A 167 -15.53 3.09 7.46
CA LYS A 167 -16.95 3.34 7.22
C LYS A 167 -17.73 3.58 8.52
N SER A 168 -17.45 2.79 9.55
CA SER A 168 -18.06 2.97 10.87
C SER A 168 -17.75 4.33 11.50
N LYS A 169 -16.51 4.84 11.31
CA LYS A 169 -16.06 6.11 11.91
C LYS A 169 -16.39 7.35 11.06
N TYR A 170 -16.34 7.21 9.74
CA TYR A 170 -16.33 8.33 8.78
C TYR A 170 -17.44 8.27 7.72
N GLY A 171 -18.37 7.31 7.83
CA GLY A 171 -19.40 7.10 6.82
C GLY A 171 -18.80 6.81 5.45
N ASP A 172 -19.33 7.45 4.41
CA ASP A 172 -18.90 7.23 3.02
C ASP A 172 -17.74 8.12 2.57
N GLN A 173 -17.04 8.78 3.50
CA GLN A 173 -15.88 9.63 3.17
C GLN A 173 -14.68 8.81 2.67
N TYR A 174 -14.48 7.61 3.24
CA TYR A 174 -13.40 6.69 2.89
C TYR A 174 -13.97 5.34 2.47
N ARG A 175 -13.81 5.01 1.19
CA ARG A 175 -14.46 3.92 0.47
C ARG A 175 -13.44 3.06 -0.25
N GLN A 176 -13.94 1.97 -0.85
CA GLN A 176 -13.14 1.08 -1.68
C GLN A 176 -12.44 1.80 -2.84
N ASP A 177 -13.07 2.82 -3.43
CA ASP A 177 -12.56 3.51 -4.60
C ASP A 177 -11.46 4.52 -4.28
N ASN A 178 -11.46 5.12 -3.09
CA ASN A 178 -10.55 6.21 -2.76
C ASN A 178 -9.55 5.91 -1.64
N VAL A 179 -9.50 4.68 -1.13
CA VAL A 179 -8.48 4.22 -0.18
C VAL A 179 -7.61 3.16 -0.83
N ILE A 180 -6.31 3.45 -0.99
CA ILE A 180 -5.27 2.53 -1.42
C ILE A 180 -4.44 2.14 -0.19
N LEU A 181 -4.32 0.83 0.06
CA LEU A 181 -3.44 0.30 1.09
C LEU A 181 -2.31 -0.47 0.42
N SER A 182 -1.05 -0.10 0.64
CA SER A 182 0.15 -0.73 0.07
C SER A 182 1.10 -1.21 1.18
N GLY A 183 1.68 -2.39 1.00
CA GLY A 183 2.77 -2.89 1.84
C GLY A 183 4.14 -2.48 1.28
N THR A 184 5.09 -2.09 2.14
CA THR A 184 6.48 -1.85 1.71
C THR A 184 7.16 -3.10 1.20
N HIS A 185 6.68 -4.27 1.63
CA HIS A 185 7.23 -5.59 1.35
C HIS A 185 8.40 -6.02 2.23
N THR A 186 8.49 -5.54 3.48
CA THR A 186 9.45 -6.11 4.45
C THR A 186 9.18 -7.58 4.74
N HIS A 187 10.23 -8.40 4.64
CA HIS A 187 10.21 -9.84 5.00
C HIS A 187 10.51 -10.08 6.49
N SER A 188 10.51 -9.02 7.30
CA SER A 188 10.81 -9.06 8.74
C SER A 188 9.64 -8.60 9.61
N GLY A 189 8.41 -8.63 9.08
CA GLY A 189 7.18 -8.33 9.83
C GLY A 189 6.51 -9.58 10.41
N PRO A 190 5.78 -9.51 11.55
CA PRO A 190 5.02 -10.63 12.09
C PRO A 190 3.94 -11.16 11.13
N ALA A 191 3.80 -12.47 11.00
CA ALA A 191 2.81 -13.13 10.13
C ALA A 191 1.41 -13.26 10.77
N GLY A 192 0.52 -14.01 10.11
CA GLY A 192 -0.77 -14.43 10.66
C GLY A 192 -1.94 -13.48 10.43
N TYR A 193 -1.90 -12.63 9.40
CA TYR A 193 -2.94 -11.64 9.10
C TYR A 193 -3.70 -11.90 7.78
N PHE A 194 -3.67 -13.14 7.27
CA PHE A 194 -4.36 -13.55 6.05
C PHE A 194 -5.60 -14.40 6.34
N GLN A 195 -6.49 -14.52 5.35
CA GLN A 195 -7.67 -15.38 5.40
C GLN A 195 -7.62 -16.57 4.44
N TYR A 196 -6.76 -16.53 3.41
CA TYR A 196 -6.61 -17.61 2.45
C TYR A 196 -5.60 -18.64 2.95
N THR A 197 -5.91 -19.93 2.73
CA THR A 197 -5.23 -21.04 3.42
C THR A 197 -3.73 -21.10 3.18
N ILE A 198 -3.25 -20.82 1.97
CA ILE A 198 -1.81 -20.94 1.65
C ILE A 198 -0.93 -20.06 2.54
N PHE A 199 -1.40 -18.84 2.86
CA PHE A 199 -0.67 -17.90 3.71
C PHE A 199 -0.83 -18.23 5.20
N MET A 200 -1.92 -18.89 5.58
CA MET A 200 -2.11 -19.37 6.95
C MET A 200 -1.20 -20.56 7.26
N ILE A 201 -0.88 -21.42 6.28
CA ILE A 201 0.04 -22.55 6.47
C ILE A 201 1.42 -22.03 6.90
N THR A 202 1.99 -21.08 6.15
CA THR A 202 3.31 -20.50 6.46
C THR A 202 3.29 -19.61 7.70
N SER A 203 2.16 -18.96 7.99
CA SER A 203 1.94 -18.20 9.23
C SER A 203 1.68 -19.08 10.47
N LYS A 204 1.55 -20.40 10.31
CA LYS A 204 1.09 -21.34 11.35
C LYS A 204 -0.30 -20.98 11.93
N GLY A 205 -1.14 -20.33 11.13
CA GLY A 205 -2.51 -19.95 11.45
C GLY A 205 -2.80 -18.46 11.36
N TYR A 206 -4.03 -18.11 11.75
CA TYR A 206 -4.48 -16.74 11.92
C TYR A 206 -4.15 -16.24 13.33
N ILE A 207 -3.42 -15.12 13.43
CA ILE A 207 -2.91 -14.55 14.67
C ILE A 207 -3.60 -13.21 14.90
N LYS A 208 -4.69 -13.25 15.68
CA LYS A 208 -5.55 -12.08 15.94
C LYS A 208 -4.79 -10.85 16.47
N PRO A 209 -3.83 -10.99 17.42
CA PRO A 209 -3.00 -9.85 17.83
C PRO A 209 -2.19 -9.21 16.70
N SER A 210 -1.68 -9.99 15.73
CA SER A 210 -0.93 -9.47 14.58
C SER A 210 -1.81 -8.62 13.69
N ILE A 211 -2.95 -9.14 13.24
CA ILE A 211 -3.84 -8.38 12.35
C ILE A 211 -4.47 -7.18 13.05
N ASN A 212 -4.81 -7.28 14.34
CA ASN A 212 -5.36 -6.16 15.09
C ASN A 212 -4.37 -5.00 15.22
N ALA A 213 -3.09 -5.28 15.46
CA ALA A 213 -2.04 -4.26 15.47
C ALA A 213 -1.96 -3.53 14.13
N ILE A 214 -2.00 -4.28 13.02
CA ILE A 214 -1.95 -3.71 11.67
C ILE A 214 -3.21 -2.88 11.37
N ILE A 215 -4.40 -3.42 11.62
CA ILE A 215 -5.67 -2.71 11.42
C ILE A 215 -5.70 -1.41 12.23
N ASN A 216 -5.37 -1.49 13.51
CA ASN A 216 -5.41 -0.33 14.40
C ASN A 216 -4.37 0.72 13.98
N GLY A 217 -3.17 0.30 13.61
CA GLY A 217 -2.13 1.20 13.08
C GLY A 217 -2.58 1.91 11.81
N ILE A 218 -3.14 1.19 10.83
CA ILE A 218 -3.65 1.78 9.58
C ILE A 218 -4.82 2.74 9.83
N VAL A 219 -5.80 2.34 10.64
CA VAL A 219 -6.93 3.23 10.95
C VAL A 219 -6.44 4.47 11.69
N LYS A 220 -5.47 4.34 12.60
CA LYS A 220 -4.92 5.45 13.37
C LYS A 220 -4.03 6.39 12.55
N SER A 221 -3.25 5.88 11.60
CA SER A 221 -2.46 6.73 10.70
C SER A 221 -3.38 7.57 9.81
N ILE A 222 -4.45 6.97 9.27
CA ILE A 222 -5.50 7.67 8.52
C ILE A 222 -6.23 8.69 9.41
N ASP A 223 -6.51 8.33 10.65
CA ASP A 223 -7.15 9.23 11.64
C ASP A 223 -6.29 10.47 11.91
N ARG A 224 -4.98 10.28 12.15
CA ARG A 224 -4.01 11.36 12.33
C ARG A 224 -3.90 12.22 11.09
N ALA A 225 -3.85 11.60 9.90
CA ALA A 225 -3.84 12.33 8.64
C ALA A 225 -5.11 13.17 8.47
N HIS A 226 -6.29 12.61 8.78
CA HIS A 226 -7.58 13.29 8.67
C HIS A 226 -7.66 14.50 9.61
N GLN A 227 -7.22 14.35 10.86
CA GLN A 227 -7.21 15.42 11.86
C GLN A 227 -6.21 16.54 11.55
N ASN A 228 -5.17 16.23 10.78
CA ASN A 228 -4.10 17.17 10.42
C ASN A 228 -4.22 17.70 8.98
N VAL A 229 -5.39 17.59 8.36
CA VAL A 229 -5.62 18.14 7.01
C VAL A 229 -5.47 19.66 7.04
N LYS A 230 -4.63 20.18 6.15
CA LYS A 230 -4.39 21.62 5.98
C LYS A 230 -4.16 21.96 4.52
N ALA A 231 -4.38 23.23 4.16
CA ALA A 231 -4.12 23.70 2.81
C ALA A 231 -2.63 23.59 2.46
N GLY A 232 -2.32 23.08 1.27
CA GLY A 232 -0.96 22.83 0.83
C GLY A 232 -0.81 22.58 -0.66
N ARG A 233 0.43 22.38 -1.09
CA ARG A 233 0.82 22.14 -2.49
C ARG A 233 1.58 20.83 -2.60
N ILE A 234 1.50 20.22 -3.78
CA ILE A 234 2.13 18.95 -4.08
C ILE A 234 3.12 19.17 -5.22
N PHE A 235 4.33 18.66 -5.07
CA PHE A 235 5.37 18.72 -6.09
C PHE A 235 5.87 17.33 -6.42
N ILE A 236 6.31 17.12 -7.66
CA ILE A 236 6.87 15.86 -8.12
C ILE A 236 8.29 16.05 -8.63
N ASN A 237 9.12 15.04 -8.46
CA ASN A 237 10.43 14.96 -9.08
C ASN A 237 10.86 13.50 -9.30
N LYS A 238 11.79 13.26 -10.22
CA LYS A 238 12.27 11.91 -10.58
C LYS A 238 13.77 11.90 -10.79
N GLY A 239 14.40 10.78 -10.47
CA GLY A 239 15.82 10.55 -10.76
C GLY A 239 16.22 9.10 -10.56
N GLU A 240 17.37 8.73 -11.09
CA GLU A 240 17.87 7.36 -11.05
C GLU A 240 18.61 7.06 -9.73
N VAL A 241 18.35 5.89 -9.14
CA VAL A 241 19.12 5.32 -8.02
C VAL A 241 20.01 4.22 -8.58
N GLU A 242 21.31 4.38 -8.43
CA GLU A 242 22.31 3.40 -8.86
C GLU A 242 22.81 2.54 -7.68
N ASN A 243 23.33 1.36 -7.99
CA ASN A 243 24.00 0.46 -7.03
C ASN A 243 23.16 0.01 -5.82
N SER A 244 21.84 0.16 -5.89
CA SER A 244 20.90 -0.27 -4.83
C SER A 244 20.08 -1.51 -5.19
N SER A 245 20.24 -2.05 -6.40
CA SER A 245 19.48 -3.23 -6.84
C SER A 245 20.14 -4.01 -7.97
N ILE A 246 19.81 -5.30 -8.09
CA ILE A 246 20.08 -6.16 -9.25
C ILE A 246 18.79 -6.90 -9.66
N ASN A 247 18.70 -7.32 -10.92
CA ASN A 247 17.64 -8.23 -11.33
C ASN A 247 18.00 -9.66 -10.87
N ARG A 248 17.11 -10.31 -10.11
CA ARG A 248 17.32 -11.68 -9.57
C ARG A 248 16.89 -12.82 -10.50
N SER A 249 16.26 -12.47 -11.62
CA SER A 249 15.84 -13.37 -12.70
C SER A 249 16.24 -12.82 -14.08
N PRO A 250 17.53 -12.47 -14.30
CA PRO A 250 17.96 -11.72 -15.49
C PRO A 250 17.82 -12.54 -16.78
N HIS A 251 17.79 -13.86 -16.68
CA HIS A 251 17.54 -14.77 -17.80
C HIS A 251 16.07 -14.73 -18.27
N SER A 252 15.12 -14.52 -17.36
CA SER A 252 13.70 -14.32 -17.70
C SER A 252 13.48 -12.96 -18.33
N TYR A 253 14.05 -11.89 -17.75
CA TYR A 253 13.97 -10.55 -18.35
C TYR A 253 14.44 -10.54 -19.81
N ARG A 254 15.51 -11.29 -20.12
CA ARG A 254 16.06 -11.41 -21.48
C ARG A 254 15.12 -12.06 -22.50
N GLN A 255 14.05 -12.74 -22.07
CA GLN A 255 13.04 -13.29 -22.99
C GLN A 255 12.08 -12.22 -23.52
N ASN A 256 11.96 -11.07 -22.83
CA ASN A 256 11.19 -9.95 -23.39
C ASN A 256 11.79 -9.52 -24.75
N PRO A 257 10.97 -9.06 -25.71
CA PRO A 257 11.42 -8.70 -27.04
C PRO A 257 12.63 -7.75 -27.03
N GLN A 258 13.65 -8.03 -27.83
CA GLN A 258 14.88 -7.22 -27.86
C GLN A 258 14.59 -5.75 -28.17
N ALA A 259 13.67 -5.48 -29.09
CA ALA A 259 13.24 -4.13 -29.45
C ALA A 259 12.64 -3.37 -28.25
N GLU A 260 11.88 -4.06 -27.39
CA GLU A 260 11.34 -3.47 -26.17
C GLU A 260 12.45 -3.24 -25.13
N ARG A 261 13.33 -4.22 -24.91
CA ARG A 261 14.44 -4.10 -23.96
C ARG A 261 15.39 -2.95 -24.30
N ASN A 262 15.65 -2.71 -25.59
CA ASN A 262 16.51 -1.61 -26.07
C ASN A 262 15.95 -0.21 -25.76
N ARG A 263 14.69 -0.09 -25.33
CA ARG A 263 14.09 1.19 -24.89
C ARG A 263 14.53 1.60 -23.49
N TYR A 264 15.15 0.69 -22.72
CA TYR A 264 15.50 0.89 -21.33
C TYR A 264 17.00 0.68 -21.10
N LYS A 265 17.59 1.45 -20.19
CA LYS A 265 19.02 1.37 -19.86
C LYS A 265 19.39 0.14 -19.04
N SER A 266 18.44 -0.39 -18.26
CA SER A 266 18.68 -1.46 -17.28
C SER A 266 17.56 -2.52 -17.29
N ASN A 267 17.88 -3.71 -16.76
CA ASN A 267 16.93 -4.78 -16.46
C ASN A 267 16.25 -4.63 -15.10
N THR A 268 16.51 -3.55 -14.38
CA THR A 268 15.75 -3.08 -13.21
C THR A 268 15.18 -1.69 -13.48
N ASP A 269 14.10 -1.31 -12.81
CA ASP A 269 13.60 0.07 -12.80
C ASP A 269 14.39 0.90 -11.79
N THR A 270 15.38 1.66 -12.29
CA THR A 270 16.24 2.53 -11.48
C THR A 270 15.60 3.86 -11.13
N ASP A 271 14.46 4.19 -11.75
CA ASP A 271 13.75 5.45 -11.51
C ASP A 271 13.11 5.48 -10.11
N LEU A 272 13.50 6.46 -9.31
CA LEU A 272 12.82 6.86 -8.09
C LEU A 272 11.99 8.10 -8.36
N MET A 273 10.71 8.05 -7.98
CA MET A 273 9.78 9.18 -8.05
C MET A 273 9.44 9.66 -6.65
N VAL A 274 9.61 10.96 -6.39
CA VAL A 274 9.24 11.61 -5.12
C VAL A 274 8.03 12.50 -5.32
N LEU A 275 7.04 12.34 -4.44
CA LEU A 275 5.96 13.29 -4.20
C LEU A 275 6.25 14.07 -2.93
N LYS A 276 6.46 15.37 -3.05
CA LYS A 276 6.69 16.31 -1.97
C LYS A 276 5.38 17.01 -1.59
N LEU A 277 5.06 17.03 -0.30
CA LEU A 277 3.86 17.67 0.22
C LEU A 277 4.26 18.81 1.17
N VAL A 278 3.80 20.02 0.88
CA VAL A 278 4.13 21.23 1.67
C VAL A 278 2.87 22.00 2.02
N GLY A 279 2.84 22.62 3.21
CA GLY A 279 1.78 23.52 3.61
C GLY A 279 1.87 24.86 2.89
N LEU A 280 0.79 25.63 2.86
CA LEU A 280 0.83 27.01 2.34
C LEU A 280 1.69 27.96 3.20
N ASP A 281 1.96 27.57 4.44
CA ASP A 281 2.93 28.22 5.35
C ASP A 281 4.40 27.92 4.99
N GLY A 282 4.63 27.08 3.98
CA GLY A 282 5.97 26.65 3.55
C GLY A 282 6.53 25.49 4.38
N ASN A 283 5.81 24.98 5.38
CA ASN A 283 6.27 23.88 6.20
C ASN A 283 6.21 22.55 5.44
N ASP A 284 7.25 21.73 5.57
CA ASP A 284 7.30 20.38 5.04
C ASP A 284 6.27 19.48 5.76
N LEU A 285 5.36 18.86 5.01
CA LEU A 285 4.33 17.97 5.58
C LEU A 285 4.76 16.51 5.49
N GLY A 286 5.26 16.10 4.34
CA GLY A 286 5.66 14.72 4.11
C GLY A 286 6.20 14.47 2.72
N ALA A 287 6.63 13.23 2.51
CA ALA A 287 7.11 12.74 1.24
C ALA A 287 6.65 11.31 0.98
N ILE A 288 6.35 10.99 -0.28
CA ILE A 288 6.17 9.61 -0.76
C ILE A 288 7.22 9.35 -1.84
N SER A 289 8.01 8.29 -1.68
CA SER A 289 9.05 7.89 -2.63
C SER A 289 8.73 6.49 -3.15
N TRP A 290 8.51 6.33 -4.46
CA TRP A 290 8.34 5.01 -5.07
C TRP A 290 9.64 4.56 -5.74
N PHE A 291 10.11 3.37 -5.38
CA PHE A 291 11.32 2.78 -5.93
C PHE A 291 11.28 1.25 -5.94
N ALA A 292 11.81 0.62 -6.99
CA ALA A 292 11.70 -0.82 -7.23
C ALA A 292 12.85 -1.57 -6.58
N VAL A 293 12.65 -2.09 -5.37
CA VAL A 293 13.57 -3.03 -4.73
C VAL A 293 12.86 -3.85 -3.66
N HIS A 294 13.16 -5.14 -3.55
CA HIS A 294 12.70 -5.95 -2.42
C HIS A 294 13.32 -5.47 -1.09
N PRO A 295 12.52 -5.29 -0.03
CA PRO A 295 13.03 -5.15 1.34
C PRO A 295 13.35 -6.52 1.97
N VAL A 296 14.44 -7.11 1.45
CA VAL A 296 15.01 -8.42 1.81
C VAL A 296 16.52 -8.33 2.11
N SER A 297 17.00 -7.16 2.52
CA SER A 297 18.39 -7.01 2.98
C SER A 297 18.62 -7.78 4.29
N MET A 298 17.58 -7.87 5.14
CA MET A 298 17.52 -8.72 6.32
C MET A 298 17.08 -10.13 5.91
N ASN A 299 18.05 -11.03 5.70
CA ASN A 299 17.77 -12.37 5.18
C ASN A 299 16.98 -13.28 6.14
N ASN A 300 16.61 -14.48 5.68
CA ASN A 300 15.76 -15.44 6.40
C ASN A 300 16.35 -16.03 7.71
N THR A 301 17.60 -15.71 8.07
CA THR A 301 18.21 -16.03 9.37
C THR A 301 17.90 -14.98 10.44
N ASN A 302 17.44 -13.79 10.04
CA ASN A 302 16.99 -12.73 10.93
C ASN A 302 15.78 -13.19 11.77
N ARG A 303 15.79 -12.81 13.05
CA ARG A 303 14.68 -13.02 13.99
C ARG A 303 14.15 -11.73 14.62
N LEU A 304 14.72 -10.57 14.30
CA LEU A 304 14.28 -9.29 14.84
C LEU A 304 13.24 -8.66 13.91
N VAL A 305 12.11 -8.24 14.45
CA VAL A 305 11.14 -7.46 13.68
C VAL A 305 11.76 -6.14 13.23
N ASN A 306 11.62 -5.81 11.94
CA ASN A 306 12.12 -4.58 11.34
C ASN A 306 11.45 -4.26 10.01
N SER A 307 11.60 -3.01 9.56
CA SER A 307 11.04 -2.47 8.32
C SER A 307 12.01 -2.52 7.12
N ASP A 308 13.14 -3.22 7.27
CA ASP A 308 14.18 -3.46 6.25
C ASP A 308 14.70 -2.16 5.59
N ASN A 309 15.18 -2.21 4.35
CA ASN A 309 15.87 -1.12 3.68
C ASN A 309 14.97 0.08 3.36
N MET A 310 13.73 -0.16 2.91
CA MET A 310 12.72 0.89 2.68
C MET A 310 12.26 1.54 3.99
N GLY A 311 12.18 0.76 5.06
CA GLY A 311 11.95 1.25 6.41
C GLY A 311 13.08 2.12 6.93
N TYR A 312 14.33 1.69 6.73
CA TYR A 312 15.51 2.49 7.09
C TYR A 312 15.61 3.80 6.30
N ALA A 313 15.26 3.78 5.00
CA ALA A 313 15.16 5.01 4.20
C ALA A 313 14.11 5.97 4.77
N SER A 314 12.94 5.44 5.18
CA SER A 314 11.87 6.21 5.84
C SER A 314 12.35 6.79 7.17
N TYR A 315 13.03 5.97 7.99
CA TYR A 315 13.62 6.37 9.27
C TYR A 315 14.59 7.54 9.11
N LEU A 316 15.54 7.47 8.17
CA LEU A 316 16.51 8.54 7.96
C LEU A 316 15.84 9.86 7.55
N PHE A 317 14.84 9.78 6.67
CA PHE A 317 14.17 10.98 6.19
C PHE A 317 13.29 11.62 7.27
N GLU A 318 12.56 10.81 8.04
CA GLU A 318 11.78 11.30 9.17
C GLU A 318 12.69 11.89 10.26
N GLN A 319 13.79 11.24 10.60
CA GLN A 319 14.71 11.74 11.62
C GLN A 319 15.43 13.04 11.20
N GLU A 320 15.77 13.20 9.92
CA GLU A 320 16.34 14.47 9.44
C GLU A 320 15.32 15.62 9.56
N LYS A 321 14.07 15.40 9.17
CA LYS A 321 13.05 16.45 9.13
C LYS A 321 12.43 16.73 10.50
N ASN A 322 12.33 15.72 11.36
CA ASN A 322 11.78 15.82 12.71
C ASN A 322 12.88 16.05 13.76
N VAL A 323 13.68 17.10 13.58
CA VAL A 323 14.75 17.46 14.51
C VAL A 323 14.20 17.59 15.94
N GLY A 324 14.83 16.92 16.89
CA GLY A 324 14.45 16.92 18.31
C GLY A 324 13.37 15.91 18.70
N TRP A 325 12.81 15.16 17.74
CA TRP A 325 11.87 14.08 18.02
C TRP A 325 12.57 12.72 18.07
N LEU A 326 12.01 11.81 18.87
CA LEU A 326 12.44 10.41 18.88
C LEU A 326 11.95 9.68 17.62
N PRO A 327 12.64 8.61 17.20
CA PRO A 327 12.16 7.75 16.13
C PRO A 327 10.72 7.29 16.33
N GLY A 328 9.91 7.44 15.27
CA GLY A 328 8.48 7.18 15.30
C GLY A 328 7.61 8.37 15.66
N GLU A 329 8.20 9.48 16.12
CA GLU A 329 7.52 10.72 16.51
C GLU A 329 7.82 11.88 15.54
N GLY A 330 7.21 13.05 15.79
CA GLY A 330 7.34 14.22 14.94
C GLY A 330 6.34 14.33 13.78
N PRO A 331 6.11 15.56 13.28
CA PRO A 331 5.02 15.87 12.36
C PRO A 331 5.27 15.48 10.90
N PHE A 332 6.54 15.44 10.44
CA PHE A 332 6.87 15.04 9.07
C PHE A 332 6.74 13.53 8.91
N VAL A 333 6.12 13.11 7.80
CA VAL A 333 5.92 11.69 7.47
C VAL A 333 6.56 11.38 6.13
N ALA A 334 7.49 10.42 6.10
CA ALA A 334 8.17 9.99 4.88
C ALA A 334 7.90 8.51 4.63
N ALA A 335 7.29 8.18 3.49
CA ALA A 335 7.03 6.80 3.09
C ALA A 335 7.86 6.42 1.87
N PHE A 336 8.54 5.28 1.94
CA PHE A 336 9.17 4.63 0.80
C PHE A 336 8.29 3.45 0.36
N ALA A 337 7.54 3.65 -0.71
CA ALA A 337 6.51 2.75 -1.18
C ALA A 337 7.05 1.78 -2.24
N SER A 338 6.46 0.57 -2.26
CA SER A 338 6.75 -0.46 -3.25
C SER A 338 6.20 -0.08 -4.63
N THR A 339 6.86 -0.58 -5.67
CA THR A 339 6.43 -0.49 -7.08
C THR A 339 6.49 -1.90 -7.70
N ASN A 340 6.91 -2.03 -8.95
CA ASN A 340 7.20 -3.27 -9.67
C ASN A 340 8.55 -3.91 -9.26
N LEU A 341 8.62 -4.36 -8.01
CA LEU A 341 9.82 -4.94 -7.40
C LEU A 341 10.01 -6.45 -7.64
N GLY A 342 9.10 -7.12 -8.38
CA GLY A 342 8.98 -8.59 -8.37
C GLY A 342 10.24 -9.39 -8.72
N ASP A 343 11.14 -8.85 -9.53
CA ASP A 343 12.41 -9.47 -9.91
C ASP A 343 13.63 -8.64 -9.47
N VAL A 344 13.48 -7.76 -8.47
CA VAL A 344 14.50 -6.75 -8.10
C VAL A 344 15.02 -6.95 -6.68
N SER A 345 16.25 -7.45 -6.55
CA SER A 345 16.90 -7.75 -5.28
C SER A 345 17.81 -6.60 -4.80
N PRO A 346 17.88 -6.31 -3.48
CA PRO A 346 18.85 -5.38 -2.89
C PRO A 346 20.24 -6.02 -2.67
N ASN A 347 20.39 -7.32 -2.92
CA ASN A 347 21.61 -8.07 -2.62
C ASN A 347 22.62 -7.94 -3.77
N THR A 348 23.20 -6.73 -3.87
CA THR A 348 23.94 -6.27 -5.05
C THR A 348 25.28 -6.95 -5.32
N LYS A 349 25.81 -7.78 -4.40
CA LYS A 349 26.97 -8.62 -4.72
C LYS A 349 26.64 -9.77 -5.67
N GLY A 350 25.36 -10.04 -5.93
CA GLY A 350 24.93 -11.08 -6.85
C GLY A 350 25.02 -12.49 -6.25
N PRO A 351 24.45 -13.49 -6.95
CA PRO A 351 24.30 -14.84 -6.44
C PRO A 351 25.60 -15.65 -6.52
N HIS A 352 26.00 -16.22 -5.39
CA HIS A 352 27.17 -17.09 -5.26
C HIS A 352 26.83 -18.35 -4.46
N CYS A 353 27.59 -19.42 -4.70
CA CYS A 353 27.56 -20.63 -3.91
C CYS A 353 28.22 -20.38 -2.56
N VAL A 354 27.46 -20.41 -1.47
CA VAL A 354 27.99 -20.06 -0.12
C VAL A 354 29.10 -20.98 0.37
N ASN A 355 29.22 -22.18 -0.19
CA ASN A 355 30.23 -23.17 0.16
C ASN A 355 31.51 -23.09 -0.68
N THR A 356 31.43 -22.68 -1.95
CA THR A 356 32.60 -22.62 -2.87
C THR A 356 33.02 -21.21 -3.24
N GLY A 357 32.14 -20.22 -3.09
CA GLY A 357 32.34 -18.84 -3.53
C GLY A 357 32.16 -18.62 -5.04
N GLU A 358 31.86 -19.68 -5.81
CA GLU A 358 31.63 -19.57 -7.26
C GLU A 358 30.32 -18.84 -7.56
N SER A 359 30.27 -18.13 -8.69
CA SER A 359 29.02 -17.52 -9.14
C SER A 359 27.99 -18.59 -9.49
N CYS A 360 26.75 -18.39 -9.04
CA CYS A 360 25.60 -19.21 -9.43
C CYS A 360 24.55 -18.38 -10.19
N ASP A 361 24.99 -17.34 -10.90
CA ASP A 361 24.15 -16.60 -11.86
C ASP A 361 23.92 -17.44 -13.13
N ASN A 362 22.99 -18.38 -13.01
CA ASN A 362 22.55 -19.25 -14.09
C ASN A 362 21.01 -19.36 -14.10
N VAL A 363 20.46 -19.93 -15.18
CA VAL A 363 19.00 -20.03 -15.39
C VAL A 363 18.27 -20.72 -14.23
N ASN A 364 18.96 -21.61 -13.51
CA ASN A 364 18.36 -22.44 -12.46
C ASN A 364 18.65 -21.92 -11.04
N SER A 365 19.54 -20.93 -10.90
CA SER A 365 20.10 -20.49 -9.61
C SER A 365 20.59 -21.68 -8.78
N TYR A 366 21.52 -22.44 -9.35
CA TYR A 366 21.97 -23.72 -8.84
C TYR A 366 23.49 -23.77 -8.67
N CYS A 367 23.94 -24.46 -7.62
CA CYS A 367 25.35 -24.73 -7.34
C CYS A 367 25.68 -26.21 -7.61
N PRO A 368 26.79 -26.52 -8.34
CA PRO A 368 27.20 -27.90 -8.60
C PRO A 368 27.37 -28.73 -7.32
N ILE A 369 27.88 -28.11 -6.26
CA ILE A 369 28.01 -28.73 -4.94
C ILE A 369 26.96 -28.13 -4.00
N GLY A 370 26.03 -28.96 -3.52
CA GLY A 370 25.01 -28.59 -2.54
C GLY A 370 23.69 -28.05 -3.12
N GLY A 371 23.60 -27.87 -4.44
CA GLY A 371 22.34 -27.58 -5.14
C GLY A 371 21.81 -26.16 -4.98
N SER A 372 20.51 -25.97 -5.21
CA SER A 372 19.87 -24.63 -5.19
C SER A 372 19.92 -23.97 -3.82
N LYS A 373 19.94 -24.75 -2.73
CA LYS A 373 20.04 -24.26 -1.35
C LYS A 373 21.33 -23.49 -1.05
N MET A 374 22.38 -23.71 -1.84
CA MET A 374 23.66 -23.04 -1.66
C MET A 374 23.78 -21.75 -2.47
N CYS A 375 22.87 -21.49 -3.43
CA CYS A 375 22.93 -20.32 -4.28
C CYS A 375 22.21 -19.13 -3.63
N MET A 376 22.97 -18.20 -3.06
CA MET A 376 22.42 -17.03 -2.37
C MET A 376 23.11 -15.75 -2.83
N ALA A 377 22.34 -14.67 -2.93
CA ALA A 377 22.86 -13.34 -3.15
C ALA A 377 23.18 -12.66 -1.81
N MET A 378 24.24 -11.85 -1.78
CA MET A 378 24.65 -11.12 -0.59
C MET A 378 24.53 -9.60 -0.78
N GLY A 379 24.18 -8.91 0.30
CA GLY A 379 24.18 -7.46 0.35
C GLY A 379 25.58 -6.84 0.31
N PRO A 380 25.67 -5.52 0.06
CA PRO A 380 26.94 -4.81 -0.07
C PRO A 380 27.72 -4.71 1.26
N GLY A 381 27.03 -4.83 2.39
CA GLY A 381 27.60 -4.63 3.72
C GLY A 381 28.47 -5.78 4.23
N ARG A 382 28.91 -5.61 5.48
CA ARG A 382 29.68 -6.62 6.24
C ARG A 382 28.80 -7.71 6.84
N ASP A 383 27.55 -7.36 7.10
CA ASP A 383 26.48 -8.21 7.61
C ASP A 383 25.14 -7.72 7.02
N MET A 384 24.05 -8.37 7.38
CA MET A 384 22.70 -7.98 6.90
C MET A 384 22.29 -6.58 7.39
N PHE A 385 22.61 -6.20 8.64
CA PHE A 385 22.23 -4.91 9.19
C PHE A 385 22.91 -3.77 8.44
N HIS A 386 24.22 -3.90 8.20
CA HIS A 386 24.99 -2.94 7.43
C HIS A 386 24.54 -2.91 5.96
N SER A 387 24.19 -4.06 5.38
CA SER A 387 23.64 -4.11 4.03
C SER A 387 22.31 -3.34 3.94
N THR A 388 21.41 -3.55 4.90
CA THR A 388 20.15 -2.82 5.00
C THR A 388 20.36 -1.32 5.13
N GLN A 389 21.36 -0.89 5.93
CA GLN A 389 21.72 0.51 6.05
C GLN A 389 22.23 1.11 4.73
N ILE A 390 23.17 0.44 4.06
CA ILE A 390 23.75 0.93 2.80
C ILE A 390 22.66 1.13 1.76
N ILE A 391 21.80 0.12 1.55
CA ILE A 391 20.75 0.18 0.53
C ILE A 391 19.72 1.25 0.90
N GLY A 392 19.23 1.27 2.14
CA GLY A 392 18.27 2.27 2.59
C GLY A 392 18.81 3.71 2.52
N GLU A 393 20.09 3.92 2.87
CA GLU A 393 20.73 5.23 2.83
C GLU A 393 20.91 5.76 1.40
N GLN A 394 21.26 4.89 0.43
CA GLN A 394 21.37 5.27 -0.97
C GLN A 394 20.03 5.76 -1.53
N ILE A 395 18.96 5.00 -1.27
CA ILE A 395 17.59 5.32 -1.70
C ILE A 395 17.12 6.63 -1.03
N TYR A 396 17.37 6.78 0.27
CA TYR A 396 17.08 8.00 1.01
C TYR A 396 17.83 9.22 0.46
N LYS A 397 19.13 9.12 0.21
CA LYS A 397 19.94 10.23 -0.32
C LYS A 397 19.39 10.75 -1.65
N LYS A 398 19.04 9.85 -2.57
CA LYS A 398 18.44 10.24 -3.85
C LYS A 398 17.05 10.84 -3.66
N SER A 399 16.20 10.25 -2.80
CA SER A 399 14.89 10.81 -2.48
C SER A 399 14.99 12.23 -1.89
N LYS A 400 15.89 12.44 -0.93
CA LYS A 400 16.18 13.76 -0.34
C LYS A 400 16.62 14.77 -1.40
N GLU A 401 17.57 14.40 -2.25
CA GLU A 401 18.04 15.25 -3.36
C GLU A 401 16.87 15.70 -4.23
N LEU A 402 16.03 14.75 -4.66
CA LEU A 402 14.87 15.01 -5.50
C LEU A 402 13.80 15.84 -4.78
N TYR A 403 13.56 15.59 -3.50
CA TYR A 403 12.63 16.35 -2.66
C TYR A 403 13.06 17.82 -2.55
N MET A 404 14.35 18.08 -2.35
CA MET A 404 14.88 19.44 -2.25
C MET A 404 14.83 20.16 -3.60
N ALA A 405 15.07 19.45 -4.71
CA ALA A 405 15.04 20.00 -6.07
C ALA A 405 13.64 20.05 -6.72
N ALA A 406 12.61 19.48 -6.09
CA ALA A 406 11.27 19.38 -6.66
C ALA A 406 10.65 20.77 -6.86
N SER A 407 10.35 21.10 -8.12
CA SER A 407 9.79 22.39 -8.55
C SER A 407 8.55 22.25 -9.43
N GLN A 408 8.32 21.07 -10.03
CA GLN A 408 7.12 20.78 -10.81
C GLN A 408 5.93 20.58 -9.86
N GLU A 409 5.05 21.58 -9.80
CA GLU A 409 3.81 21.56 -9.00
C GLU A 409 2.75 20.72 -9.71
N ILE A 410 2.14 19.79 -8.97
CA ILE A 410 0.97 19.03 -9.42
C ILE A 410 -0.28 19.87 -9.17
N LYS A 411 -1.11 20.01 -10.21
CA LYS A 411 -2.41 20.68 -10.18
C LYS A 411 -3.43 19.85 -10.95
N GLY A 412 -4.70 20.09 -10.68
CA GLY A 412 -5.82 19.44 -11.35
C GLY A 412 -6.70 18.64 -10.40
N PRO A 413 -7.79 18.07 -10.92
CA PRO A 413 -8.81 17.39 -10.14
C PRO A 413 -8.30 16.08 -9.51
N LEU A 414 -9.10 15.56 -8.58
CA LEU A 414 -8.94 14.19 -8.08
C LEU A 414 -9.95 13.27 -8.77
N HIS A 415 -9.47 12.12 -9.24
CA HIS A 415 -10.33 11.03 -9.71
C HIS A 415 -9.92 9.70 -9.09
N THR A 416 -10.90 8.83 -8.87
CA THR A 416 -10.70 7.48 -8.36
C THR A 416 -11.53 6.51 -9.17
N ALA A 417 -10.97 5.34 -9.46
CA ALA A 417 -11.70 4.23 -10.07
C ALA A 417 -11.25 2.93 -9.42
N HIS A 418 -12.21 2.06 -9.11
CA HIS A 418 -11.99 0.76 -8.49
C HIS A 418 -12.94 -0.26 -9.06
N GLN A 419 -12.49 -1.49 -9.16
CA GLN A 419 -13.31 -2.63 -9.54
C GLN A 419 -12.81 -3.89 -8.85
N TRP A 420 -13.73 -4.78 -8.49
CA TRP A 420 -13.39 -6.16 -8.18
C TRP A 420 -13.43 -7.01 -9.44
N VAL A 421 -12.41 -7.82 -9.65
CA VAL A 421 -12.29 -8.67 -10.84
C VAL A 421 -12.17 -10.12 -10.41
N LYS A 422 -12.97 -11.00 -11.01
CA LYS A 422 -12.77 -12.44 -10.90
C LYS A 422 -11.61 -12.87 -11.80
N MET A 423 -10.39 -12.78 -11.28
CA MET A 423 -9.16 -13.02 -12.04
C MET A 423 -9.03 -14.48 -12.52
N SER A 424 -9.78 -15.42 -11.94
CA SER A 424 -9.76 -16.82 -12.37
C SER A 424 -10.48 -17.11 -13.70
N ASN A 425 -11.15 -16.12 -14.32
CA ASN A 425 -11.88 -16.31 -15.58
C ASN A 425 -12.02 -15.01 -16.40
N VAL A 426 -10.91 -14.34 -16.68
CA VAL A 426 -10.86 -13.13 -17.51
C VAL A 426 -10.51 -13.52 -18.94
N THR A 427 -11.35 -13.13 -19.90
CA THR A 427 -10.99 -13.17 -21.33
C THR A 427 -10.10 -11.98 -21.66
N VAL A 428 -8.93 -12.25 -22.22
CA VAL A 428 -7.94 -11.26 -22.61
C VAL A 428 -7.95 -11.11 -24.12
N GLN A 429 -8.24 -9.92 -24.63
CA GLN A 429 -8.24 -9.65 -26.06
C GLN A 429 -6.86 -9.15 -26.49
N PHE A 430 -6.14 -9.91 -27.32
CA PHE A 430 -4.84 -9.49 -27.86
C PHE A 430 -5.01 -8.67 -29.15
N ASN A 431 -5.96 -9.07 -29.99
CA ASN A 431 -6.40 -8.37 -31.19
C ASN A 431 -7.83 -8.78 -31.55
N ALA A 432 -8.36 -8.30 -32.67
CA ALA A 432 -9.74 -8.56 -33.08
C ALA A 432 -10.10 -10.05 -33.28
N THR A 433 -9.12 -10.91 -33.52
CA THR A 433 -9.34 -12.34 -33.86
C THR A 433 -8.67 -13.32 -32.88
N HIS A 434 -7.86 -12.83 -31.94
CA HIS A 434 -7.08 -13.67 -31.04
C HIS A 434 -7.27 -13.22 -29.59
N SER A 435 -7.76 -14.14 -28.76
CA SER A 435 -8.02 -13.95 -27.35
C SER A 435 -7.37 -15.07 -26.53
N GLY A 436 -6.89 -14.72 -25.34
CA GLY A 436 -6.49 -15.66 -24.31
C GLY A 436 -7.48 -15.65 -23.15
N ARG A 437 -7.18 -16.47 -22.13
CA ARG A 437 -7.95 -16.49 -20.88
C ARG A 437 -6.99 -16.63 -19.70
N THR A 438 -7.33 -16.04 -18.57
CA THR A 438 -6.67 -16.35 -17.30
C THR A 438 -7.15 -17.70 -16.74
N CYS A 439 -6.43 -18.20 -15.76
CA CYS A 439 -6.64 -19.52 -15.17
C CYS A 439 -7.08 -19.43 -13.71
N LYS A 440 -7.68 -20.50 -13.19
CA LYS A 440 -7.79 -20.70 -11.73
C LYS A 440 -6.40 -20.64 -11.10
N PRO A 441 -6.26 -20.08 -9.88
CA PRO A 441 -4.93 -19.85 -9.32
C PRO A 441 -4.12 -21.15 -9.13
N ALA A 442 -2.87 -21.18 -9.60
CA ALA A 442 -1.95 -22.29 -9.37
C ALA A 442 -0.49 -21.85 -9.21
N LEU A 443 0.24 -22.54 -8.33
CA LEU A 443 1.68 -22.37 -8.10
C LEU A 443 2.46 -23.45 -8.82
N GLY A 444 3.54 -23.06 -9.50
CA GLY A 444 4.42 -23.98 -10.22
C GLY A 444 5.50 -24.61 -9.33
N TYR A 445 6.23 -25.59 -9.83
CA TYR A 445 7.31 -26.26 -9.08
C TYR A 445 8.36 -25.28 -8.55
N SER A 446 8.80 -24.32 -9.37
CA SER A 446 9.81 -23.34 -8.97
C SER A 446 9.34 -22.35 -7.90
N PHE A 447 8.06 -22.34 -7.50
CA PHE A 447 7.63 -21.66 -6.27
C PHE A 447 8.34 -22.25 -5.05
N ALA A 448 8.49 -23.57 -4.97
CA ALA A 448 9.14 -24.24 -3.85
C ALA A 448 10.67 -24.11 -3.86
N ALA A 449 11.25 -23.55 -4.93
CA ALA A 449 12.69 -23.29 -5.02
C ALA A 449 13.12 -22.03 -4.26
N GLY A 450 12.18 -21.12 -3.97
CA GLY A 450 12.52 -19.78 -3.48
C GLY A 450 13.35 -18.99 -4.49
N THR A 451 14.11 -18.02 -4.00
CA THR A 451 14.97 -17.15 -4.81
C THR A 451 16.39 -17.09 -4.25
N ILE A 452 17.28 -16.36 -4.93
CA ILE A 452 18.63 -16.07 -4.41
C ILE A 452 18.60 -15.20 -3.14
N ASP A 453 17.49 -14.53 -2.84
CA ASP A 453 17.31 -13.73 -1.61
C ASP A 453 16.82 -14.57 -0.42
N GLY A 454 16.30 -15.77 -0.71
CA GLY A 454 15.71 -16.67 0.26
C GLY A 454 15.35 -17.99 -0.42
N VAL A 455 16.24 -18.97 -0.28
CA VAL A 455 16.11 -20.29 -0.93
C VAL A 455 15.04 -21.15 -0.26
N GLY A 456 14.39 -21.98 -1.07
CA GLY A 456 13.41 -22.97 -0.59
C GLY A 456 14.08 -24.18 0.09
N SER A 457 13.34 -24.84 0.98
CA SER A 457 13.87 -25.92 1.82
C SER A 457 13.81 -27.31 1.17
N LEU A 458 13.14 -27.48 0.03
CA LEU A 458 12.87 -28.79 -0.60
C LEU A 458 13.74 -29.11 -1.83
N ASN A 459 14.86 -28.38 -2.03
CA ASN A 459 15.82 -28.59 -3.13
C ASN A 459 15.24 -28.53 -4.55
N PHE A 460 14.06 -27.90 -4.70
CA PHE A 460 13.55 -27.50 -6.01
C PHE A 460 14.51 -26.49 -6.65
N THR A 461 14.55 -26.49 -7.98
CA THR A 461 15.31 -25.51 -8.76
C THR A 461 14.36 -24.53 -9.45
N GLN A 462 14.88 -23.35 -9.76
CA GLN A 462 14.15 -22.41 -10.61
C GLN A 462 14.25 -22.84 -12.08
N GLY A 463 13.27 -22.44 -12.89
CA GLY A 463 13.28 -22.70 -14.33
C GLY A 463 12.67 -24.04 -14.74
N ALA A 464 11.87 -24.68 -13.87
CA ALA A 464 11.27 -25.97 -14.17
C ALA A 464 10.04 -25.79 -15.08
N VAL A 465 10.12 -26.33 -16.30
CA VAL A 465 9.00 -26.37 -17.27
C VAL A 465 8.36 -27.77 -17.37
N ASP A 466 9.05 -28.79 -16.89
CA ASP A 466 8.56 -30.16 -16.80
C ASP A 466 8.27 -30.53 -15.33
N GLY A 467 7.26 -31.37 -15.13
CA GLY A 467 6.97 -31.98 -13.84
C GLY A 467 7.99 -33.05 -13.47
N ASP A 468 7.95 -33.46 -12.20
CA ASP A 468 8.70 -34.61 -11.69
C ASP A 468 7.69 -35.65 -11.17
N PRO A 469 7.71 -36.89 -11.67
CA PRO A 469 6.72 -37.92 -11.31
C PRO A 469 6.60 -38.19 -9.82
N PHE A 470 7.70 -38.04 -9.06
CA PHE A 470 7.67 -38.23 -7.61
C PHE A 470 6.87 -37.12 -6.92
N TRP A 471 7.11 -35.86 -7.27
CA TRP A 471 6.34 -34.73 -6.73
C TRP A 471 4.89 -34.69 -7.22
N ASP A 472 4.64 -35.08 -8.48
CA ASP A 472 3.29 -35.21 -9.03
C ASP A 472 2.48 -36.24 -8.24
N THR A 473 3.07 -37.40 -7.96
CA THR A 473 2.43 -38.47 -7.17
C THR A 473 2.10 -38.00 -5.75
N ILE A 474 3.03 -37.31 -5.08
CA ILE A 474 2.79 -36.79 -3.72
C ILE A 474 1.68 -35.74 -3.71
N ARG A 475 1.68 -34.80 -4.68
CA ARG A 475 0.62 -33.81 -4.84
C ARG A 475 -0.73 -34.51 -5.04
N ASP A 476 -0.81 -35.45 -5.97
CA ASP A 476 -2.06 -36.11 -6.34
C ASP A 476 -2.62 -36.92 -5.17
N MET A 477 -1.75 -37.60 -4.41
CA MET A 477 -2.13 -38.36 -3.22
C MET A 477 -2.64 -37.47 -2.08
N LEU A 478 -2.01 -36.31 -1.84
CA LEU A 478 -2.30 -35.46 -0.69
C LEU A 478 -3.38 -34.41 -0.96
N LEU A 479 -3.40 -33.86 -2.17
CA LEU A 479 -4.14 -32.65 -2.52
C LEU A 479 -5.12 -32.86 -3.70
N GLY A 480 -5.00 -33.99 -4.41
CA GLY A 480 -5.74 -34.29 -5.63
C GLY A 480 -5.05 -33.77 -6.90
N PRO A 481 -5.23 -34.45 -8.04
CA PRO A 481 -4.62 -34.03 -9.31
C PRO A 481 -5.26 -32.75 -9.85
N PRO A 482 -4.47 -31.84 -10.46
CA PRO A 482 -5.01 -30.69 -11.17
C PRO A 482 -5.88 -31.14 -12.34
N SER A 483 -6.96 -30.43 -12.63
CA SER A 483 -7.77 -30.75 -13.81
C SER A 483 -7.00 -30.52 -15.12
N ASN A 484 -7.35 -31.26 -16.18
CA ASN A 484 -6.75 -31.07 -17.50
C ASN A 484 -6.89 -29.63 -18.01
N GLU A 485 -8.04 -28.98 -17.74
CA GLU A 485 -8.26 -27.57 -18.09
C GLU A 485 -7.26 -26.64 -17.37
N THR A 486 -7.01 -26.87 -16.08
CA THR A 486 -6.05 -26.10 -15.30
C THR A 486 -4.61 -26.34 -15.78
N VAL A 487 -4.24 -27.59 -16.08
CA VAL A 487 -2.91 -27.93 -16.65
C VAL A 487 -2.69 -27.24 -18.00
N GLU A 488 -3.64 -27.36 -18.92
CA GLU A 488 -3.55 -26.75 -20.26
C GLU A 488 -3.49 -25.22 -20.18
N CYS A 489 -4.35 -24.61 -19.37
CA CYS A 489 -4.38 -23.16 -19.20
C CYS A 489 -3.05 -22.62 -18.64
N HIS A 490 -2.40 -23.37 -17.74
CA HIS A 490 -1.17 -22.95 -17.09
C HIS A 490 0.11 -23.20 -17.88
N HIS A 491 0.05 -23.99 -18.96
CA HIS A 491 1.22 -24.36 -19.74
C HIS A 491 2.11 -23.13 -20.08
N PRO A 492 3.45 -23.21 -19.94
CA PRO A 492 4.27 -24.39 -19.62
C PRO A 492 4.53 -24.61 -18.12
N LYS A 493 3.73 -24.04 -17.21
CA LYS A 493 3.94 -24.22 -15.77
C LYS A 493 3.63 -25.66 -15.32
N PRO A 494 4.60 -26.40 -14.75
CA PRO A 494 4.31 -27.63 -14.04
C PRO A 494 3.68 -27.29 -12.68
N ILE A 495 2.41 -27.64 -12.48
CA ILE A 495 1.63 -27.24 -11.31
C ILE A 495 2.07 -28.02 -10.07
N LEU A 496 2.58 -27.34 -9.05
CA LEU A 496 2.82 -27.94 -7.73
C LEU A 496 1.56 -27.89 -6.85
N PHE A 497 0.85 -26.76 -6.86
CA PHE A 497 -0.38 -26.57 -6.08
C PHE A 497 -1.49 -25.97 -6.96
N SER A 498 -2.56 -26.73 -7.21
CA SER A 498 -3.76 -26.26 -7.92
C SER A 498 -4.69 -25.48 -6.99
N THR A 499 -4.19 -24.38 -6.44
CA THR A 499 -4.85 -23.66 -5.32
C THR A 499 -6.27 -23.17 -5.61
N GLY A 500 -6.64 -22.94 -6.86
CA GLY A 500 -8.00 -22.57 -7.28
C GLY A 500 -8.98 -23.74 -7.33
N GLU A 501 -8.48 -24.96 -7.20
CA GLU A 501 -9.27 -26.19 -7.07
C GLU A 501 -9.26 -26.70 -5.62
N MET A 502 -8.59 -25.97 -4.71
CA MET A 502 -8.41 -26.33 -3.30
C MET A 502 -9.20 -25.37 -2.40
N SER A 503 -10.29 -25.88 -1.81
CA SER A 503 -11.23 -25.08 -1.01
C SER A 503 -11.35 -25.51 0.45
N LYS A 504 -10.57 -26.50 0.90
CA LYS A 504 -10.55 -26.99 2.28
C LYS A 504 -9.26 -26.59 3.01
N PRO A 505 -9.31 -26.11 4.28
CA PRO A 505 -10.54 -25.77 5.02
C PRO A 505 -11.26 -24.53 4.48
N LEU A 506 -10.53 -23.67 3.76
CA LEU A 506 -11.02 -22.48 3.06
C LEU A 506 -10.35 -22.41 1.68
N PRO A 507 -10.80 -21.53 0.77
CA PRO A 507 -10.08 -21.27 -0.48
C PRO A 507 -8.60 -20.95 -0.24
N TRP A 508 -7.72 -21.59 -1.01
CA TRP A 508 -6.27 -21.45 -0.83
C TRP A 508 -5.71 -20.16 -1.38
N HIS A 509 -6.30 -19.63 -2.47
CA HIS A 509 -5.95 -18.35 -3.07
C HIS A 509 -7.20 -17.50 -3.36
N PRO A 510 -7.03 -16.17 -3.50
CA PRO A 510 -8.13 -15.29 -3.93
C PRO A 510 -8.53 -15.54 -5.38
N ASP A 511 -9.83 -15.64 -5.63
CA ASP A 511 -10.43 -15.56 -6.97
C ASP A 511 -10.78 -14.12 -7.35
N ILE A 512 -11.19 -13.32 -6.37
CA ILE A 512 -11.64 -11.94 -6.53
C ILE A 512 -10.54 -11.00 -6.06
N VAL A 513 -10.16 -10.08 -6.95
CA VAL A 513 -8.99 -9.22 -6.79
C VAL A 513 -9.39 -7.75 -6.97
N ASP A 514 -8.81 -6.87 -6.16
CA ASP A 514 -8.96 -5.42 -6.30
C ASP A 514 -8.03 -4.86 -7.38
N ILE A 515 -8.59 -4.05 -8.26
CA ILE A 515 -7.83 -3.14 -9.14
C ILE A 515 -8.30 -1.71 -8.88
N GLN A 516 -7.36 -0.76 -8.86
CA GLN A 516 -7.67 0.61 -8.48
C GLN A 516 -6.67 1.61 -9.08
N ILE A 517 -7.18 2.73 -9.57
CA ILE A 517 -6.39 3.91 -9.96
C ILE A 517 -6.90 5.11 -9.17
N ALA A 518 -5.98 5.89 -8.61
CA ALA A 518 -6.26 7.24 -8.14
C ALA A 518 -5.42 8.24 -8.92
N THR A 519 -6.02 9.34 -9.36
CA THR A 519 -5.31 10.46 -9.98
C THR A 519 -5.31 11.67 -9.05
N ILE A 520 -4.17 12.32 -8.95
CA ILE A 520 -3.95 13.56 -8.22
C ILE A 520 -3.38 14.53 -9.26
N GLY A 521 -4.24 15.34 -9.87
CA GLY A 521 -3.83 16.19 -10.98
C GLY A 521 -3.16 15.37 -12.09
N SER A 522 -1.92 15.72 -12.43
CA SER A 522 -1.12 15.05 -13.46
C SER A 522 -0.42 13.75 -13.01
N LEU A 523 -0.69 13.22 -11.80
CA LEU A 523 -0.13 11.95 -11.31
C LEU A 523 -1.21 10.87 -11.20
N ALA A 524 -0.97 9.69 -11.77
CA ALA A 524 -1.77 8.49 -11.57
C ALA A 524 -1.03 7.46 -10.70
N VAL A 525 -1.65 7.05 -9.59
CA VAL A 525 -1.20 5.97 -8.71
C VAL A 525 -1.99 4.71 -9.06
N VAL A 526 -1.31 3.72 -9.63
CA VAL A 526 -1.90 2.45 -10.08
C VAL A 526 -1.65 1.38 -9.02
N ALA A 527 -2.67 1.04 -8.24
CA ALA A 527 -2.58 0.11 -7.13
C ALA A 527 -2.68 -1.34 -7.63
N VAL A 528 -1.55 -2.06 -7.66
CA VAL A 528 -1.48 -3.44 -8.17
C VAL A 528 -1.45 -4.47 -7.04
N PRO A 529 -2.21 -5.57 -7.14
CA PRO A 529 -2.44 -6.54 -6.06
C PRO A 529 -1.37 -7.64 -5.94
N GLY A 530 -0.11 -7.29 -6.14
CA GLY A 530 0.98 -8.27 -6.13
C GLY A 530 2.33 -7.67 -6.51
N GLU A 531 3.25 -8.55 -6.90
CA GLU A 531 4.64 -8.24 -7.22
C GLU A 531 4.86 -8.28 -8.73
N PHE A 532 4.68 -7.14 -9.39
CA PHE A 532 4.98 -6.99 -10.81
C PHE A 532 6.49 -7.05 -11.01
N THR A 533 6.96 -7.83 -11.99
CA THR A 533 8.34 -7.75 -12.48
C THR A 533 8.63 -6.41 -13.13
N THR A 534 9.91 -6.12 -13.36
CA THR A 534 10.40 -4.90 -13.98
C THR A 534 9.65 -4.61 -15.28
N MET A 535 9.63 -5.55 -16.23
CA MET A 535 8.97 -5.33 -17.53
C MET A 535 7.43 -5.33 -17.42
N SER A 536 6.86 -6.12 -16.52
CA SER A 536 5.42 -6.08 -16.23
C SER A 536 4.98 -4.68 -15.79
N GLY A 537 5.72 -4.07 -14.87
CA GLY A 537 5.46 -2.71 -14.40
C GLY A 537 5.60 -1.67 -15.51
N ARG A 538 6.65 -1.77 -16.34
CA ARG A 538 6.87 -0.89 -17.49
C ARG A 538 5.71 -0.91 -18.48
N ARG A 539 5.29 -2.11 -18.90
CA ARG A 539 4.18 -2.30 -19.84
C ARG A 539 2.87 -1.73 -19.29
N LEU A 540 2.56 -2.02 -18.03
CA LEU A 540 1.34 -1.50 -17.40
C LEU A 540 1.37 0.03 -17.28
N ARG A 541 2.50 0.60 -16.84
CA ARG A 541 2.70 2.04 -16.69
C ARG A 541 2.50 2.77 -18.02
N GLU A 542 3.11 2.28 -19.10
CA GLU A 542 2.98 2.86 -20.44
C GLU A 542 1.55 2.72 -20.97
N ALA A 543 0.91 1.57 -20.78
CA ALA A 543 -0.46 1.33 -21.24
C ALA A 543 -1.49 2.24 -20.55
N VAL A 544 -1.38 2.41 -19.23
CA VAL A 544 -2.24 3.32 -18.46
C VAL A 544 -1.97 4.78 -18.85
N LYS A 545 -0.68 5.17 -18.98
CA LYS A 545 -0.30 6.51 -19.41
C LYS A 545 -0.94 6.86 -20.75
N SER A 546 -0.77 5.98 -21.74
CA SER A 546 -1.29 6.18 -23.10
C SER A 546 -2.82 6.32 -23.13
N GLU A 547 -3.53 5.62 -22.26
CA GLU A 547 -4.99 5.71 -22.17
C GLU A 547 -5.46 7.00 -21.48
N LEU A 548 -4.78 7.45 -20.42
CA LEU A 548 -5.11 8.71 -19.73
C LEU A 548 -4.80 9.95 -20.59
N GLU A 549 -3.76 9.89 -21.41
CA GLU A 549 -3.33 10.97 -22.30
C GLU A 549 -4.12 10.98 -23.63
N LEU A 550 -4.96 9.97 -23.87
CA LEU A 550 -5.65 9.79 -25.15
C LEU A 550 -6.53 11.02 -25.46
N GLN A 551 -6.36 11.56 -26.67
CA GLN A 551 -7.06 12.77 -27.15
C GLN A 551 -6.89 14.01 -26.24
N GLY A 552 -5.85 14.04 -25.41
CA GLY A 552 -5.58 15.16 -24.49
C GLY A 552 -6.53 15.22 -23.30
N ALA A 553 -7.24 14.15 -22.96
CA ALA A 553 -8.28 14.12 -21.92
C ALA A 553 -7.81 14.68 -20.56
N LEU A 554 -6.61 14.30 -20.09
CA LEU A 554 -6.01 14.82 -18.85
C LEU A 554 -4.66 15.53 -19.05
N GLY A 555 -4.23 15.75 -20.30
CA GLY A 555 -2.89 16.27 -20.60
C GLY A 555 -1.78 15.27 -20.22
N PRO A 556 -0.50 15.71 -20.15
CA PRO A 556 0.62 14.84 -19.81
C PRO A 556 0.52 14.26 -18.40
N MET A 557 0.66 12.94 -18.28
CA MET A 557 0.53 12.19 -17.03
C MET A 557 1.83 11.51 -16.61
N ASP A 558 2.11 11.60 -15.31
CA ASP A 558 3.04 10.74 -14.62
C ASP A 558 2.29 9.54 -14.05
N VAL A 559 2.80 8.33 -14.29
CA VAL A 559 2.17 7.09 -13.80
C VAL A 559 3.15 6.35 -12.91
N VAL A 560 2.70 6.02 -11.70
CA VAL A 560 3.44 5.20 -10.75
C VAL A 560 2.69 3.90 -10.46
N ILE A 561 3.44 2.80 -10.39
CA ILE A 561 2.91 1.52 -9.93
C ILE A 561 3.08 1.51 -8.41
N ALA A 562 1.99 1.29 -7.67
CA ALA A 562 2.03 1.04 -6.24
C ALA A 562 1.84 -0.47 -6.02
N GLY A 563 2.91 -1.14 -5.61
CA GLY A 563 2.94 -2.59 -5.41
C GLY A 563 2.16 -3.04 -4.18
N LEU A 564 1.87 -4.35 -4.13
CA LEU A 564 1.34 -5.03 -2.94
C LEU A 564 0.10 -4.38 -2.34
N CYS A 565 -0.76 -3.87 -3.22
CA CYS A 565 -1.91 -3.11 -2.81
C CYS A 565 -3.13 -3.99 -2.58
N ASN A 566 -3.89 -3.69 -1.53
CA ASN A 566 -5.26 -4.13 -1.31
C ASN A 566 -5.48 -5.63 -1.03
N VAL A 567 -4.96 -6.51 -1.87
CA VAL A 567 -4.96 -7.96 -1.75
C VAL A 567 -3.66 -8.48 -2.37
N TYR A 568 -3.14 -9.58 -1.84
CA TYR A 568 -1.91 -10.17 -2.35
C TYR A 568 -2.18 -11.40 -3.21
N THR A 569 -1.70 -11.38 -4.45
CA THR A 569 -1.85 -12.44 -5.45
C THR A 569 -0.51 -12.93 -6.01
N HIS A 570 0.54 -12.94 -5.17
CA HIS A 570 1.90 -13.32 -5.58
C HIS A 570 2.45 -12.43 -6.72
N TYR A 571 3.06 -13.03 -7.74
CA TYR A 571 3.87 -12.37 -8.75
C TYR A 571 3.11 -12.18 -10.04
N ILE A 572 3.55 -11.20 -10.83
CA ILE A 572 3.04 -10.94 -12.16
C ILE A 572 4.25 -10.76 -13.08
N THR A 573 4.49 -11.77 -13.92
CA THR A 573 5.50 -11.74 -14.99
C THR A 573 4.88 -11.36 -16.33
N THR A 574 5.71 -10.95 -17.28
CA THR A 574 5.30 -10.88 -18.69
C THR A 574 4.99 -12.28 -19.22
N TYR A 575 4.35 -12.37 -20.39
CA TYR A 575 4.10 -13.66 -21.04
C TYR A 575 5.44 -14.37 -21.35
N GLU A 576 6.43 -13.60 -21.78
CA GLU A 576 7.76 -14.07 -22.17
C GLU A 576 8.57 -14.55 -20.96
N GLU A 577 8.56 -13.78 -19.87
CA GLU A 577 9.17 -14.18 -18.60
C GLU A 577 8.49 -15.43 -18.02
N TYR A 578 7.16 -15.54 -18.18
CA TYR A 578 6.38 -16.70 -17.71
C TYR A 578 6.88 -18.01 -18.33
N GLN A 579 7.31 -18.00 -19.60
CA GLN A 579 7.75 -19.21 -20.30
C GLN A 579 8.98 -19.85 -19.66
N VAL A 580 9.80 -19.08 -18.96
CA VAL A 580 11.04 -19.58 -18.32
C VAL A 580 10.75 -20.35 -17.03
N GLN A 581 9.62 -20.08 -16.37
CA GLN A 581 9.24 -20.71 -15.09
C GLN A 581 10.30 -20.59 -13.98
N ARG A 582 10.98 -19.43 -13.87
CA ARG A 582 11.66 -19.04 -12.63
C ARG A 582 10.65 -18.75 -11.51
N TYR A 583 11.13 -18.42 -10.31
CA TYR A 583 10.27 -18.28 -9.12
C TYR A 583 9.07 -17.34 -9.35
N GLU A 584 9.28 -16.17 -9.96
CA GLU A 584 8.24 -15.18 -10.22
C GLU A 584 7.18 -15.72 -11.21
N ALA A 585 7.62 -16.43 -12.24
CA ALA A 585 6.77 -17.03 -13.25
C ALA A 585 5.94 -18.21 -12.70
N ALA A 586 6.58 -19.07 -11.90
CA ALA A 586 5.91 -20.15 -11.17
C ALA A 586 4.87 -19.60 -10.18
N SER A 587 5.14 -18.41 -9.64
CA SER A 587 4.26 -17.69 -8.71
C SER A 587 3.29 -16.72 -9.39
N THR A 588 3.21 -16.70 -10.73
CA THR A 588 2.20 -15.94 -11.48
C THR A 588 0.91 -16.74 -11.55
N ILE A 589 0.06 -16.57 -10.55
CA ILE A 589 -0.94 -17.59 -10.19
C ILE A 589 -2.09 -17.72 -11.19
N TYR A 590 -2.44 -16.71 -11.98
CA TYR A 590 -3.57 -16.78 -12.93
C TYR A 590 -3.14 -17.15 -14.36
N GLY A 591 -1.94 -17.73 -14.53
CA GLY A 591 -1.46 -18.26 -15.79
C GLY A 591 -0.68 -17.25 -16.65
N PRO A 592 -0.30 -17.62 -17.88
CA PRO A 592 0.61 -16.85 -18.73
C PRO A 592 0.05 -15.48 -19.15
N HIS A 593 -1.28 -15.29 -19.10
CA HIS A 593 -1.95 -14.06 -19.51
C HIS A 593 -2.34 -13.14 -18.35
N THR A 594 -1.81 -13.40 -17.15
CA THR A 594 -2.08 -12.59 -15.95
C THR A 594 -1.77 -11.11 -16.17
N LEU A 595 -0.58 -10.78 -16.71
CA LEU A 595 -0.21 -9.38 -16.98
C LEU A 595 -1.16 -8.73 -18.00
N SER A 596 -1.45 -9.41 -19.10
CA SER A 596 -2.30 -8.87 -20.16
C SER A 596 -3.73 -8.61 -19.65
N ALA A 597 -4.25 -9.47 -18.75
CA ALA A 597 -5.52 -9.23 -18.07
C ALA A 597 -5.47 -7.96 -17.20
N TYR A 598 -4.41 -7.77 -16.41
CA TYR A 598 -4.23 -6.54 -15.64
C TYR A 598 -4.14 -5.31 -16.54
N ILE A 599 -3.33 -5.34 -17.61
CA ILE A 599 -3.25 -4.23 -18.58
C ILE A 599 -4.63 -3.89 -19.16
N GLN A 600 -5.39 -4.89 -19.61
CA GLN A 600 -6.73 -4.69 -20.16
C GLN A 600 -7.66 -3.99 -19.14
N HIS A 601 -7.69 -4.49 -17.91
CA HIS A 601 -8.58 -3.94 -16.89
C HIS A 601 -8.15 -2.55 -16.40
N PHE A 602 -6.85 -2.30 -16.20
CA PHE A 602 -6.37 -0.99 -15.80
C PHE A 602 -6.52 0.06 -16.91
N ARG A 603 -6.41 -0.33 -18.19
CA ARG A 603 -6.82 0.54 -19.31
C ARG A 603 -8.30 0.87 -19.23
N GLY A 604 -9.16 -0.11 -18.92
CA GLY A 604 -10.59 0.14 -18.69
C GLY A 604 -10.85 1.18 -17.59
N LEU A 605 -10.14 1.09 -16.46
CA LEU A 605 -10.24 2.09 -15.39
C LEU A 605 -9.71 3.46 -15.83
N ALA A 606 -8.55 3.50 -16.50
CA ALA A 606 -7.94 4.72 -16.99
C ALA A 606 -8.84 5.44 -18.01
N LYS A 607 -9.42 4.69 -18.95
CA LYS A 607 -10.39 5.19 -19.91
C LYS A 607 -11.62 5.77 -19.22
N ALA A 608 -12.19 5.07 -18.24
CA ALA A 608 -13.35 5.56 -17.51
C ALA A 608 -13.06 6.84 -16.71
N ILE A 609 -11.84 7.00 -16.19
CA ILE A 609 -11.38 8.26 -15.58
C ILE A 609 -11.31 9.37 -16.64
N ALA A 610 -10.64 9.12 -17.78
CA ALA A 610 -10.45 10.09 -18.85
C ALA A 610 -11.78 10.55 -19.49
N GLU A 611 -12.74 9.63 -19.65
CA GLU A 611 -14.07 9.91 -20.22
C GLU A 611 -15.09 10.38 -19.16
N ASN A 612 -14.69 10.47 -17.88
CA ASN A 612 -15.58 10.77 -16.76
C ASN A 612 -16.81 9.82 -16.66
N THR A 613 -16.60 8.55 -16.95
CA THR A 613 -17.62 7.48 -16.95
C THR A 613 -17.41 6.46 -15.83
N VAL A 614 -16.60 6.77 -14.81
CA VAL A 614 -16.31 5.87 -13.67
C VAL A 614 -17.59 5.33 -13.01
N SER A 615 -18.63 6.14 -12.86
CA SER A 615 -19.91 5.73 -12.27
C SER A 615 -20.64 4.63 -13.06
N SER A 616 -20.29 4.45 -14.34
CA SER A 616 -20.82 3.39 -15.21
C SER A 616 -20.02 2.10 -15.15
N LEU A 617 -18.84 2.09 -14.51
CA LEU A 617 -18.06 0.88 -14.36
C LEU A 617 -18.81 -0.15 -13.50
N PRO A 618 -18.84 -1.41 -13.92
CA PRO A 618 -19.42 -2.46 -13.09
C PRO A 618 -18.57 -2.64 -11.83
N LYS A 619 -19.20 -2.64 -10.66
CA LYS A 619 -18.53 -2.86 -9.36
C LYS A 619 -17.73 -4.17 -9.33
N GLY A 620 -18.23 -5.19 -10.03
CA GLY A 620 -17.70 -6.55 -10.00
C GLY A 620 -18.16 -7.35 -8.78
N PRO A 621 -17.78 -8.64 -8.72
CA PRO A 621 -18.16 -9.53 -7.61
C PRO A 621 -17.48 -9.12 -6.30
N GLU A 622 -18.22 -9.11 -5.20
CA GLU A 622 -17.66 -8.80 -3.88
C GLU A 622 -16.75 -9.95 -3.39
N PRO A 623 -15.56 -9.66 -2.82
CA PRO A 623 -14.68 -10.69 -2.29
C PRO A 623 -15.27 -11.35 -1.03
N PRO A 624 -14.93 -12.63 -0.77
CA PRO A 624 -15.40 -13.31 0.44
C PRO A 624 -14.75 -12.74 1.70
N PHE A 625 -15.48 -12.79 2.81
CA PHE A 625 -15.01 -12.46 4.14
C PHE A 625 -15.21 -13.66 5.07
N PHE A 626 -14.13 -14.28 5.55
CA PHE A 626 -14.22 -15.44 6.44
C PHE A 626 -14.23 -14.99 7.90
N ASN A 627 -15.17 -15.50 8.70
CA ASN A 627 -15.31 -15.10 10.09
C ASN A 627 -14.21 -15.72 10.97
N ASP A 628 -13.96 -15.14 12.15
CA ASP A 628 -12.92 -15.62 13.09
C ASP A 628 -13.07 -17.12 13.44
N SER A 629 -14.30 -17.64 13.51
CA SER A 629 -14.57 -19.07 13.76
C SER A 629 -14.19 -20.00 12.60
N GLN A 630 -14.16 -19.49 11.36
CA GLN A 630 -13.69 -20.24 10.21
C GLN A 630 -12.16 -20.21 10.11
N LEU A 631 -11.54 -19.16 10.66
CA LEU A 631 -10.08 -18.97 10.70
C LEU A 631 -9.43 -19.61 11.92
N SER A 632 -10.20 -20.26 12.80
CA SER A 632 -9.68 -20.84 14.05
C SER A 632 -8.83 -22.11 13.84
N PHE A 633 -8.71 -22.62 12.61
CA PHE A 633 -7.88 -23.78 12.29
C PHE A 633 -6.92 -23.51 11.12
N PRO A 634 -5.59 -23.69 11.31
CA PRO A 634 -4.93 -24.12 12.55
C PRO A 634 -4.91 -23.00 13.60
N ARG A 635 -5.18 -23.35 14.87
CA ARG A 635 -5.14 -22.40 15.99
C ARG A 635 -3.70 -22.12 16.38
N PHE A 636 -3.29 -20.85 16.33
CA PHE A 636 -2.01 -20.43 16.87
C PHE A 636 -2.02 -20.54 18.42
N PRO A 637 -0.97 -21.08 19.06
CA PRO A 637 -0.98 -21.34 20.50
C PRO A 637 -1.03 -20.04 21.32
N ASP A 638 -1.82 -20.07 22.39
CA ASP A 638 -1.88 -19.00 23.38
C ASP A 638 -0.57 -18.92 24.18
N ASN A 639 -0.25 -17.74 24.70
CA ASN A 639 0.93 -17.59 25.56
C ASN A 639 0.77 -18.41 26.84
N PRO A 640 1.78 -19.22 27.22
CA PRO A 640 1.81 -19.83 28.53
C PRO A 640 1.98 -18.76 29.63
N ILE A 641 1.78 -19.16 30.88
CA ILE A 641 2.12 -18.33 32.05
C ILE A 641 3.64 -18.14 32.08
N ASP A 642 4.09 -16.90 32.25
CA ASP A 642 5.52 -16.59 32.32
C ASP A 642 6.09 -17.02 33.66
N ARG A 643 7.31 -17.57 33.65
CA ARG A 643 8.07 -17.90 34.86
C ARG A 643 9.37 -17.12 34.93
N LYS A 644 9.90 -16.99 36.13
CA LYS A 644 11.17 -16.33 36.45
C LYS A 644 12.09 -17.29 37.22
N PRO A 645 13.42 -17.08 37.21
CA PRO A 645 14.33 -17.80 38.08
C PRO A 645 13.94 -17.67 39.56
N ALA A 646 14.35 -18.64 40.38
CA ALA A 646 14.17 -18.56 41.83
C ALA A 646 14.83 -17.29 42.39
N SER A 647 14.19 -16.63 43.36
CA SER A 647 14.68 -15.42 44.04
C SER A 647 14.88 -14.16 43.18
N THR A 648 14.41 -14.14 41.93
CA THR A 648 14.40 -12.93 41.07
C THR A 648 12.99 -12.33 40.95
N SER A 649 12.83 -11.19 40.30
CA SER A 649 11.59 -10.58 39.84
C SER A 649 11.68 -10.22 38.36
N PHE A 650 10.53 -10.07 37.68
CA PHE A 650 10.54 -9.55 36.31
C PHE A 650 11.07 -8.11 36.31
N GLY A 651 12.04 -7.82 35.45
CA GLY A 651 12.76 -6.55 35.43
C GLY A 651 14.11 -6.57 36.17
N ASP A 652 14.43 -7.63 36.91
CA ASP A 652 15.76 -7.77 37.53
C ASP A 652 16.84 -7.92 36.45
N VAL A 653 17.98 -7.26 36.66
CA VAL A 653 19.16 -7.34 35.78
C VAL A 653 19.86 -8.70 35.98
N LEU A 654 20.11 -9.41 34.88
CA LEU A 654 20.83 -10.68 34.83
C LEU A 654 22.30 -10.51 34.39
N GLN A 655 22.53 -9.57 33.49
CA GLN A 655 23.85 -9.15 33.04
C GLN A 655 23.84 -7.63 33.03
N GLU A 656 24.74 -7.02 33.81
CA GLU A 656 24.84 -5.58 33.97
C GLU A 656 25.76 -4.95 32.93
N VAL A 657 25.64 -3.63 32.74
CA VAL A 657 26.53 -2.82 31.91
C VAL A 657 27.90 -2.62 32.56
N GLU A 658 28.93 -2.39 31.74
CA GLU A 658 30.24 -1.94 32.20
C GLU A 658 30.19 -0.46 32.63
N PRO A 659 31.11 0.00 33.52
CA PRO A 659 31.09 1.39 34.00
C PRO A 659 31.32 2.44 32.91
N SER A 660 31.99 2.09 31.81
CA SER A 660 32.30 3.02 30.73
C SER A 660 32.46 2.33 29.37
N TYR A 661 32.08 3.04 28.30
CA TYR A 661 32.20 2.60 26.91
C TYR A 661 32.73 3.74 26.04
N LYS A 662 33.29 3.41 24.87
CA LYS A 662 33.66 4.38 23.83
C LYS A 662 32.60 4.42 22.73
N LYS A 663 32.62 5.50 21.95
CA LYS A 663 31.83 5.59 20.72
C LYS A 663 32.23 4.47 19.75
N GLY A 664 31.24 3.75 19.23
CA GLY A 664 31.44 2.56 18.40
C GLY A 664 31.39 1.24 19.17
N ASP A 665 31.44 1.27 20.51
CA ASP A 665 31.24 0.07 21.33
C ASP A 665 29.77 -0.36 21.34
N ILE A 666 29.52 -1.60 21.77
CA ILE A 666 28.18 -2.15 21.96
C ILE A 666 27.96 -2.33 23.46
N VAL A 667 26.98 -1.61 24.00
CA VAL A 667 26.46 -1.88 25.35
C VAL A 667 25.52 -3.07 25.24
N GLU A 668 25.74 -4.12 26.01
CA GLU A 668 24.86 -5.28 26.09
C GLU A 668 24.51 -5.57 27.54
N MET A 669 23.22 -5.74 27.81
CA MET A 669 22.73 -6.13 29.13
C MET A 669 21.49 -7.02 28.99
N SER A 670 21.15 -7.75 30.05
CA SER A 670 19.96 -8.60 30.04
C SER A 670 19.13 -8.53 31.31
N PHE A 671 17.82 -8.75 31.15
CA PHE A 671 16.81 -8.69 32.20
C PHE A 671 16.00 -9.98 32.26
N VAL A 672 15.46 -10.32 33.44
CA VAL A 672 14.36 -11.28 33.57
C VAL A 672 13.12 -10.70 32.88
N SER A 673 12.58 -11.42 31.90
CA SER A 673 11.53 -10.90 31.02
C SER A 673 10.33 -11.84 30.93
N GLY A 674 9.14 -11.26 30.74
CA GLY A 674 7.97 -11.99 30.24
C GLY A 674 8.03 -12.16 28.71
N ASN A 675 7.09 -12.91 28.13
CA ASN A 675 6.94 -13.01 26.68
C ASN A 675 6.44 -11.68 26.08
N PRO A 676 7.12 -11.08 25.09
CA PRO A 676 6.76 -9.79 24.52
C PRO A 676 5.41 -9.79 23.78
N ARG A 677 4.87 -10.97 23.42
CA ARG A 677 3.50 -11.09 22.92
C ARG A 677 2.44 -10.55 23.90
N ASN A 678 2.73 -10.51 25.20
CA ASN A 678 1.82 -9.97 26.21
C ASN A 678 1.69 -8.44 26.15
N SER A 679 2.64 -7.74 25.53
CA SER A 679 2.67 -6.27 25.48
C SER A 679 1.81 -5.68 24.35
N VAL A 680 1.42 -6.45 23.33
CA VAL A 680 0.87 -5.94 22.06
C VAL A 680 -0.38 -5.08 22.25
N GLU A 681 -1.31 -5.50 23.12
CA GLU A 681 -2.56 -4.75 23.36
C GLU A 681 -2.37 -3.57 24.32
N HIS A 682 -1.26 -3.53 25.08
CA HIS A 682 -1.01 -2.55 26.14
C HIS A 682 0.13 -1.55 25.82
N GLN A 683 0.86 -1.77 24.73
CA GLN A 683 2.06 -0.99 24.34
C GLN A 683 2.09 -0.58 22.87
N ALA A 684 0.95 -0.47 22.18
CA ALA A 684 0.90 -0.02 20.78
C ALA A 684 1.50 1.39 20.52
N GLU A 685 2.01 2.09 21.56
CA GLU A 685 2.77 3.35 21.49
C GLU A 685 3.82 3.47 22.60
N LYS A 686 4.24 2.36 23.22
CA LYS A 686 5.24 2.36 24.31
C LYS A 686 6.43 1.51 23.90
N SER A 687 7.62 1.94 24.31
CA SER A 687 8.88 1.29 23.98
C SER A 687 9.16 0.07 24.89
N PHE A 688 9.83 -0.95 24.37
CA PHE A 688 10.41 -2.07 25.14
C PHE A 688 11.73 -1.70 25.80
N LEU A 689 12.41 -0.66 25.28
CA LEU A 689 13.65 -0.15 25.83
C LEU A 689 13.78 1.36 25.67
N THR A 690 14.53 2.01 26.54
CA THR A 690 15.02 3.37 26.30
C THR A 690 16.48 3.48 26.69
N VAL A 691 17.23 4.27 25.93
CA VAL A 691 18.58 4.73 26.32
C VAL A 691 18.43 6.18 26.71
N GLU A 692 18.73 6.49 27.96
CA GLU A 692 18.55 7.81 28.55
C GLU A 692 19.90 8.43 28.88
N LYS A 693 20.07 9.71 28.56
CA LYS A 693 21.24 10.51 28.93
C LYS A 693 20.91 11.39 30.13
N HIS A 694 21.82 11.47 31.09
CA HIS A 694 21.68 12.39 32.20
C HIS A 694 22.08 13.81 31.78
N ASN A 695 21.14 14.75 31.91
CA ASN A 695 21.40 16.17 31.72
C ASN A 695 21.91 16.76 33.05
N THR A 696 23.19 17.11 33.10
CA THR A 696 23.85 17.64 34.30
C THR A 696 23.34 19.02 34.72
N ILE A 697 22.76 19.79 33.80
CA ILE A 697 22.20 21.12 34.09
C ILE A 697 20.83 20.99 34.75
N SER A 698 19.96 20.14 34.19
CA SER A 698 18.58 19.98 34.68
C SER A 698 18.43 18.92 35.77
N GLY A 699 19.43 18.04 35.95
CA GLY A 699 19.39 16.89 36.86
C GLY A 699 18.39 15.81 36.43
N LYS A 700 17.93 15.83 35.17
CA LYS A 700 16.93 14.91 34.63
C LYS A 700 17.54 13.93 33.63
N TRP A 701 16.89 12.79 33.49
CA TRP A 701 17.17 11.81 32.44
C TRP A 701 16.33 12.11 31.20
N GLU A 702 16.99 12.22 30.06
CA GLU A 702 16.37 12.52 28.76
C GLU A 702 16.54 11.31 27.84
N ILE A 703 15.43 10.83 27.26
CA ILE A 703 15.47 9.72 26.31
C ILE A 703 16.18 10.19 25.04
N ARG A 704 17.21 9.44 24.63
CA ARG A 704 17.96 9.68 23.38
C ARG A 704 17.67 8.62 22.33
N TYR A 705 17.41 7.39 22.75
CA TYR A 705 17.05 6.28 21.86
C TYR A 705 15.92 5.46 22.44
N ASN A 706 15.05 4.93 21.59
CA ASN A 706 13.94 4.05 21.92
C ASN A 706 14.04 2.75 21.08
N ASP A 707 13.07 1.85 21.19
CA ASP A 707 13.08 0.58 20.44
C ASP A 707 12.80 0.70 18.92
N ALA A 708 12.56 1.92 18.43
CA ALA A 708 12.49 2.24 17.02
C ALA A 708 13.82 2.79 16.47
N SER A 709 14.74 3.22 17.35
CA SER A 709 16.09 3.64 17.00
C SER A 709 16.89 2.48 16.41
N TRP A 710 17.45 2.69 15.22
CA TRP A 710 18.23 1.67 14.50
C TRP A 710 19.46 1.19 15.29
N GLU A 711 19.97 2.03 16.17
CA GLU A 711 21.12 1.80 17.04
C GLU A 711 20.81 0.81 18.17
N THR A 712 19.53 0.55 18.45
CA THR A 712 19.11 -0.31 19.56
C THR A 712 18.56 -1.62 19.06
N ARG A 713 18.73 -2.69 19.83
CA ARG A 713 18.15 -4.01 19.52
C ARG A 713 17.60 -4.63 20.79
N PHE A 714 16.38 -5.14 20.69
CA PHE A 714 15.73 -5.92 21.71
C PHE A 714 15.70 -7.39 21.27
N TYR A 715 16.39 -8.26 21.98
CA TYR A 715 16.34 -9.70 21.78
C TYR A 715 15.54 -10.34 22.90
N TRP A 716 14.62 -11.23 22.54
CA TRP A 716 13.90 -12.06 23.49
C TRP A 716 14.27 -13.51 23.28
N THR A 717 14.72 -14.16 24.35
CA THR A 717 15.10 -15.57 24.32
C THR A 717 14.37 -16.33 25.42
N LYS A 718 14.01 -17.58 25.13
CA LYS A 718 13.26 -18.45 26.03
C LYS A 718 14.00 -19.75 26.27
N ARG A 719 14.18 -20.10 27.54
CA ARG A 719 14.67 -21.41 27.99
C ARG A 719 13.58 -22.05 28.84
N LEU A 720 12.92 -23.07 28.30
CA LEU A 720 11.73 -23.70 28.88
C LEU A 720 10.59 -22.68 29.11
N THR A 721 10.33 -22.29 30.36
CA THR A 721 9.27 -21.35 30.75
C THR A 721 9.80 -20.02 31.27
N VAL A 722 11.14 -19.88 31.35
CA VAL A 722 11.82 -18.66 31.75
C VAL A 722 12.32 -17.95 30.49
N SER A 723 12.17 -16.63 30.45
CA SER A 723 12.68 -15.82 29.34
C SER A 723 13.51 -14.64 29.81
N ASN A 724 14.44 -14.25 28.93
CA ASN A 724 15.35 -13.14 29.12
C ASN A 724 15.12 -12.13 28.00
N ALA A 725 15.23 -10.85 28.34
CA ALA A 725 15.32 -9.75 27.40
C ALA A 725 16.77 -9.27 27.38
N THR A 726 17.44 -9.38 26.24
CA THR A 726 18.77 -8.80 26.02
C THR A 726 18.61 -7.53 25.22
N ILE A 727 19.13 -6.42 25.73
CA ILE A 727 19.14 -5.13 25.05
C ILE A 727 20.56 -4.85 24.60
N GLN A 728 20.71 -4.46 23.34
CA GLN A 728 21.95 -3.92 22.81
C GLN A 728 21.75 -2.45 22.42
N TRP A 729 22.72 -1.61 22.75
CA TRP A 729 22.86 -0.27 22.18
C TRP A 729 24.22 -0.17 21.49
N HIS A 730 24.18 -0.06 20.16
CA HIS A 730 25.34 0.16 19.30
C HIS A 730 25.64 1.65 19.31
N ILE A 731 26.59 2.09 20.13
CA ILE A 731 26.84 3.53 20.37
C ILE A 731 27.32 4.17 19.06
N PRO A 732 26.55 5.07 18.44
CA PRO A 732 26.99 5.69 17.19
C PRO A 732 28.17 6.63 17.44
N HIS A 733 29.02 6.84 16.44
CA HIS A 733 30.12 7.82 16.52
C HIS A 733 29.65 9.27 16.73
N THR A 734 28.37 9.54 16.43
CA THR A 734 27.72 10.83 16.65
C THR A 734 27.10 10.98 18.05
N ALA A 735 27.16 9.95 18.91
CA ALA A 735 26.62 10.04 20.27
C ALA A 735 27.33 11.14 21.08
N GLU A 736 26.58 11.82 21.94
CA GLU A 736 27.15 12.74 22.92
C GLU A 736 27.87 11.97 24.03
N THR A 737 29.00 12.48 24.51
CA THR A 737 29.63 11.94 25.72
C THR A 737 28.82 12.27 26.96
N GLY A 738 29.01 11.49 28.03
CA GLY A 738 28.40 11.71 29.33
C GLY A 738 27.78 10.46 29.93
N LEU A 739 26.94 10.64 30.94
CA LEU A 739 26.33 9.54 31.69
C LEU A 739 25.03 9.06 31.04
N TYR A 740 24.90 7.75 30.90
CA TYR A 740 23.76 7.05 30.32
C TYR A 740 23.23 5.95 31.24
N ARG A 741 21.97 5.58 31.01
CA ARG A 741 21.36 4.35 31.54
C ARG A 741 20.41 3.74 30.52
N ILE A 742 20.14 2.45 30.66
CA ILE A 742 19.17 1.72 29.84
C ILE A 742 18.00 1.30 30.72
N GLN A 743 16.78 1.52 30.24
CA GLN A 743 15.57 0.96 30.84
C GLN A 743 14.95 -0.09 29.93
N HIS A 744 14.36 -1.12 30.54
CA HIS A 744 13.56 -2.14 29.89
C HIS A 744 12.13 -2.09 30.41
N PHE A 745 11.16 -2.25 29.52
CA PHE A 745 9.74 -2.33 29.87
C PHE A 745 9.12 -3.57 29.22
N GLY A 746 8.21 -4.22 29.94
CA GLY A 746 7.51 -5.37 29.40
C GLY A 746 6.27 -5.75 30.19
N HIS A 747 5.64 -6.84 29.75
CA HIS A 747 4.48 -7.43 30.41
C HIS A 747 4.68 -8.94 30.60
N TYR A 748 4.20 -9.46 31.72
CA TYR A 748 4.20 -10.89 32.01
C TYR A 748 2.79 -11.37 32.35
N LYS A 749 2.49 -12.61 31.99
CA LYS A 749 1.20 -13.27 32.19
C LYS A 749 1.20 -14.10 33.46
N THR A 750 0.19 -13.91 34.31
CA THR A 750 -0.13 -14.76 35.47
C THR A 750 -1.52 -15.38 35.34
N LEU A 751 -1.93 -16.20 36.32
CA LEU A 751 -3.30 -16.71 36.42
C LEU A 751 -4.36 -15.61 36.56
N GLN A 752 -3.97 -14.44 37.09
CA GLN A 752 -4.86 -13.30 37.34
C GLN A 752 -4.87 -12.28 36.19
N GLY A 753 -4.09 -12.49 35.13
CA GLY A 753 -4.01 -11.58 33.98
C GLY A 753 -2.58 -11.15 33.64
N ILE A 754 -2.48 -10.12 32.80
CA ILE A 754 -1.21 -9.56 32.33
C ILE A 754 -0.82 -8.38 33.22
N LYS A 755 0.44 -8.32 33.67
CA LYS A 755 0.98 -7.27 34.54
C LYS A 755 2.22 -6.61 33.93
N PRO A 756 2.38 -5.27 34.05
CA PRO A 756 3.58 -4.58 33.59
C PRO A 756 4.75 -4.79 34.56
N TYR A 757 5.96 -4.66 34.05
CA TYR A 757 7.19 -4.55 34.84
C TYR A 757 8.18 -3.60 34.15
N GLY A 758 9.20 -3.18 34.89
CA GLY A 758 10.31 -2.39 34.37
C GLY A 758 11.62 -2.74 35.07
N GLY A 759 12.73 -2.57 34.36
CA GLY A 759 14.08 -2.73 34.85
C GLY A 759 14.95 -1.55 34.44
N THR A 760 15.98 -1.22 35.22
CA THR A 760 16.91 -0.13 34.92
C THR A 760 18.33 -0.58 35.21
N SER A 761 19.26 -0.31 34.29
CA SER A 761 20.68 -0.59 34.45
C SER A 761 21.32 0.30 35.52
N LEU A 762 22.55 -0.06 35.93
CA LEU A 762 23.46 0.92 36.50
C LEU A 762 23.75 2.06 35.50
N THR A 763 24.19 3.20 36.02
CA THR A 763 24.66 4.31 35.19
C THR A 763 26.07 4.01 34.68
N PHE A 764 26.32 4.34 33.41
CA PHE A 764 27.63 4.17 32.77
C PHE A 764 28.00 5.41 31.96
N GLU A 765 29.29 5.60 31.69
CA GLU A 765 29.80 6.75 30.95
C GLU A 765 30.13 6.40 29.50
N VAL A 766 29.74 7.27 28.55
CA VAL A 766 30.18 7.19 27.16
C VAL A 766 31.30 8.21 26.92
N LEU A 767 32.45 7.69 26.54
CA LEU A 767 33.69 8.41 26.25
C LEU A 767 33.89 8.54 24.73
N ASN A 768 34.86 9.36 24.33
CA ASN A 768 35.22 9.53 22.92
C ASN A 768 35.82 8.28 22.28
#